data_AF-A0A3B6D6X1-F1
#
_entry.id   AF-A0A3B6D6X1-F1
#
_cell.length_a   1.000
_cell.length_b   1.000
_cell.length_c   1.000
_cell.angle_alpha   90.00
_cell.angle_beta   90.00
_cell.angle_gamma   90.00
#
_symmetry.space_group_name_H-M   'P 1'
#
loop_
_entity.id
_entity.type
_entity.pdbx_description
1 polymer ?
#
loop_
_entity_poly.entity_id
_entity_poly.type
_entity_poly.pdbx_seq_one_letter_code
_entity_poly.pdbx_strand_id
1 'polypeptide(L)'
;MHARLALVFLLFVALAAAQPLPAPAPADVGCNGVFLTYAPEAHQRIRPFVDPAAAAAGRQPYSFRASATVLNNGVRTLPSWALLVAFAHGEILVSLDGAVLTFGDDLPYNTTAAGGGATSLSGNPQTDLLTPIATAGDLTRIQATVKLVGTLFAGPEPVVTLPSAISLADPAYSCLPVATAPSVLSACCVLIAPDQPSAVPPAAGNTYLPRVTGDLVITYDVLQAHETTYLALVTLENNAAMGRLDGWELSWEWRRGEFVNSMRGAYPREVDTRGCLYGPQGQYYKDLDFSKVLNCERRPVVHDLPPSRRDDKSLGQIEHCCRNGTILPKTMDEAQSRSAFQMEVYKMPPDLNRTARPHAPANFRISGASPLNQAYACGQPALVSPTEFPDPSGLVSTTLAVSTWQAVCNMTVDDSKPSKPPQCCVSFSAFYNESVIPCSTCACGCPASTPAAPTTTCSTTAPALLLPPHALLMPFEWRAKETLKWYHDEELGAPPNPTPCGDSCGVSVNWHVATDAAGGWSARVTLFNWEEGADMRDWFATVVMDDKVYGGFEQAYSFNATAVGDGAIFMRGREGFELLLRESNVSGVDYPVPGKQQSVLSFTKKNGPGDVDVVGGDGFPTKVFFNGEECAMPQMIPSQGVGIRASRGVLVLLLFLLFF
;
A
#
# COMPACT_ATOMS: atom_id res chain seq x y z
N MET A 1 -56.60 49.62 39.33
CA MET A 1 -55.77 48.40 39.11
C MET A 1 -55.82 47.86 37.69
N HIS A 2 -56.86 48.09 36.88
CA HIS A 2 -56.95 47.51 35.53
C HIS A 2 -56.09 48.20 34.45
N ALA A 3 -55.78 49.49 34.59
CA ALA A 3 -54.95 50.20 33.59
C ALA A 3 -53.45 49.84 33.66
N ARG A 4 -52.94 49.38 34.81
CA ARG A 4 -51.53 48.97 34.95
C ARG A 4 -51.26 47.55 34.44
N LEU A 5 -52.28 46.69 34.38
CA LEU A 5 -52.16 45.34 33.85
C LEU A 5 -52.09 45.32 32.32
N ALA A 6 -52.82 46.22 31.65
CA ALA A 6 -52.81 46.35 30.20
C ALA A 6 -51.46 46.83 29.64
N LEU A 7 -50.77 47.73 30.36
CA LEU A 7 -49.47 48.25 29.93
C LEU A 7 -48.35 47.21 30.07
N VAL A 8 -48.42 46.34 31.08
CA VAL A 8 -47.48 45.22 31.26
C VAL A 8 -47.71 44.14 30.20
N PHE A 9 -48.96 43.88 29.82
CA PHE A 9 -49.27 42.92 28.76
C PHE A 9 -48.81 43.40 27.38
N LEU A 10 -48.92 44.71 27.09
CA LEU A 10 -48.39 45.31 25.85
C LEU A 10 -46.85 45.32 25.80
N LEU A 11 -46.17 45.45 26.95
CA LEU A 11 -44.71 45.33 27.01
C LEU A 11 -44.23 43.89 26.78
N PHE A 12 -44.96 42.89 27.29
CA PHE A 12 -44.63 41.47 27.08
C PHE A 12 -44.89 41.00 25.64
N VAL A 13 -45.88 41.56 24.95
CA VAL A 13 -46.12 41.27 23.52
C VAL A 13 -45.05 41.93 22.63
N ALA A 14 -44.52 43.11 23.01
CA ALA A 14 -43.43 43.75 22.28
C ALA A 14 -42.07 43.05 22.44
N LEU A 15 -41.83 42.38 23.58
CA LEU A 15 -40.61 41.58 23.80
C LEU A 15 -40.66 40.17 23.20
N ALA A 16 -41.82 39.68 22.79
CA ALA A 16 -41.96 38.38 22.12
C ALA A 16 -41.71 38.42 20.59
N ALA A 17 -41.57 39.62 20.00
CA ALA A 17 -41.42 39.80 18.55
C ALA A 17 -39.96 39.98 18.07
N ALA A 18 -38.97 39.80 18.95
CA ALA A 18 -37.55 39.82 18.59
C ALA A 18 -36.96 38.40 18.59
N GLN A 19 -37.55 37.49 17.82
CA GLN A 19 -36.80 36.32 17.38
C GLN A 19 -35.87 36.78 16.24
N PRO A 20 -34.57 36.43 16.26
CA PRO A 20 -33.73 36.66 15.09
C PRO A 20 -34.38 35.90 13.92
N LEU A 21 -34.71 36.64 12.86
CA LEU A 21 -35.10 36.04 11.59
C LEU A 21 -34.07 34.96 11.24
N PRO A 22 -34.47 33.74 10.85
CA PRO A 22 -33.54 32.79 10.27
C PRO A 22 -32.84 33.49 9.11
N ALA A 23 -31.51 33.40 9.08
CA ALA A 23 -30.72 33.96 7.99
C ALA A 23 -31.35 33.53 6.65
N PRO A 24 -31.51 34.44 5.67
CA PRO A 24 -32.08 34.09 4.39
C PRO A 24 -31.29 32.91 3.82
N ALA A 25 -32.00 31.84 3.45
CA ALA A 25 -31.40 30.71 2.77
C ALA A 25 -30.57 31.24 1.59
N PRO A 26 -29.32 30.76 1.40
CA PRO A 26 -28.51 31.14 0.24
C PRO A 26 -29.37 30.99 -1.03
N ALA A 27 -29.37 32.02 -1.88
CA ALA A 27 -30.14 32.03 -3.12
C ALA A 27 -29.92 30.72 -3.89
N ASP A 28 -30.99 30.08 -4.33
CA ASP A 28 -30.95 28.84 -5.09
C ASP A 28 -30.16 29.06 -6.39
N VAL A 29 -28.92 28.59 -6.43
CA VAL A 29 -28.02 28.75 -7.57
C VAL A 29 -28.19 27.64 -8.62
N GLY A 30 -29.26 26.84 -8.53
CA GLY A 30 -29.55 25.77 -9.51
C GLY A 30 -28.58 24.60 -9.46
N CYS A 31 -27.92 24.36 -8.32
CA CYS A 31 -27.00 23.24 -8.14
C CYS A 31 -27.75 21.92 -7.95
N ASN A 32 -27.79 21.07 -8.98
CA ASN A 32 -28.40 19.73 -8.97
C ASN A 32 -27.47 18.64 -8.38
N GLY A 33 -26.65 18.99 -7.38
CA GLY A 33 -25.63 18.13 -6.77
C GLY A 33 -25.45 18.44 -5.28
N VAL A 34 -24.22 18.35 -4.78
CA VAL A 34 -23.90 18.77 -3.41
C VAL A 34 -23.45 20.23 -3.44
N PHE A 35 -24.19 21.11 -2.76
CA PHE A 35 -23.89 22.53 -2.69
C PHE A 35 -23.15 22.86 -1.39
N LEU A 36 -21.96 23.44 -1.54
CA LEU A 36 -21.08 23.82 -0.44
C LEU A 36 -21.06 25.33 -0.30
N THR A 37 -21.16 25.84 0.93
CA THR A 37 -20.96 27.27 1.20
C THR A 37 -20.05 27.49 2.40
N TYR A 38 -19.32 28.60 2.38
CA TYR A 38 -18.54 29.11 3.49
C TYR A 38 -18.80 30.60 3.66
N ALA A 39 -19.35 30.98 4.80
CA ALA A 39 -19.75 32.34 5.15
C ALA A 39 -18.99 32.80 6.41
N PRO A 40 -18.10 33.79 6.30
CA PRO A 40 -17.53 34.45 7.46
C PRO A 40 -18.59 35.28 8.20
N GLU A 41 -18.60 35.23 9.52
CA GLU A 41 -19.60 35.91 10.36
C GLU A 41 -19.02 37.13 11.06
N ALA A 42 -17.87 36.96 11.70
CA ALA A 42 -17.22 38.04 12.45
C ALA A 42 -15.72 37.77 12.60
N HIS A 43 -14.94 38.83 12.69
CA HIS A 43 -13.56 38.77 13.13
C HIS A 43 -13.24 39.91 14.07
N GLN A 44 -12.29 39.71 14.97
CA GLN A 44 -11.85 40.73 15.92
C GLN A 44 -10.35 40.64 16.13
N ARG A 45 -9.67 41.80 16.11
CA ARG A 45 -8.24 41.87 16.44
C ARG A 45 -8.02 41.44 17.89
N ILE A 46 -7.14 40.47 18.11
CA ILE A 46 -6.82 39.94 19.45
C ILE A 46 -5.34 40.16 19.79
N ARG A 47 -4.97 39.95 21.06
CA ARG A 47 -3.59 40.07 21.53
C ARG A 47 -2.76 38.82 21.19
N PRO A 48 -1.44 38.94 21.00
CA PRO A 48 -0.65 40.16 21.10
C PRO A 48 -0.88 41.13 19.92
N PHE A 49 -0.81 42.43 20.21
CA PHE A 49 -0.77 43.44 19.15
C PHE A 49 0.67 43.55 18.67
N VAL A 50 0.89 43.25 17.40
CA VAL A 50 2.23 43.24 16.81
C VAL A 50 2.59 44.64 16.29
N ASP A 51 3.89 44.89 16.11
CA ASP A 51 4.36 46.13 15.52
C ASP A 51 3.88 46.27 14.05
N PRO A 52 3.91 47.49 13.48
CA PRO A 52 3.42 47.71 12.12
C PRO A 52 4.10 46.88 11.03
N ALA A 53 5.39 46.55 11.17
CA ALA A 53 6.10 45.74 10.19
C ALA A 53 5.66 44.27 10.26
N ALA A 54 5.46 43.74 11.47
CA ALA A 54 4.90 42.41 11.69
C ALA A 54 3.42 42.33 11.27
N ALA A 55 2.62 43.39 11.48
CA ALA A 55 1.25 43.48 10.99
C ALA A 55 1.20 43.50 9.45
N ALA A 56 2.09 44.27 8.80
CA ALA A 56 2.23 44.28 7.35
C ALA A 56 2.63 42.91 6.77
N ALA A 57 3.39 42.12 7.53
CA ALA A 57 3.77 40.75 7.19
C ALA A 57 2.69 39.70 7.53
N GLY A 58 1.47 40.11 7.87
CA GLY A 58 0.36 39.21 8.13
C GLY A 58 0.41 38.49 9.49
N ARG A 59 1.21 38.97 10.45
CA ARG A 59 1.41 38.28 11.74
C ARG A 59 0.47 38.73 12.85
N GLN A 60 -0.45 39.66 12.58
CA GLN A 60 -1.41 40.12 13.57
C GLN A 60 -2.50 39.05 13.74
N PRO A 61 -2.70 38.49 14.96
CA PRO A 61 -3.80 37.55 15.20
C PRO A 61 -5.15 38.25 15.27
N TYR A 62 -6.14 37.61 14.64
CA TYR A 62 -7.56 37.94 14.71
C TYR A 62 -8.35 36.69 15.11
N SER A 63 -9.27 36.80 16.06
CA SER A 63 -10.28 35.75 16.23
C SER A 63 -11.25 35.81 15.06
N PHE A 64 -11.77 34.66 14.63
CA PHE A 64 -12.80 34.59 13.61
C PHE A 64 -13.92 33.61 13.99
N ARG A 65 -15.10 33.92 13.47
CA ARG A 65 -16.26 33.03 13.42
C ARG A 65 -16.72 32.89 11.98
N ALA A 66 -17.01 31.67 11.58
CA ALA A 66 -17.54 31.36 10.26
C ALA A 66 -18.48 30.16 10.34
N SER A 67 -19.38 30.06 9.37
CA SER A 67 -20.21 28.88 9.14
C SER A 67 -19.94 28.29 7.77
N ALA A 68 -19.86 26.97 7.70
CA ALA A 68 -19.79 26.23 6.46
C ALA A 68 -20.99 25.29 6.35
N THR A 69 -21.61 25.19 5.17
CA THR A 69 -22.78 24.32 4.97
C THR A 69 -22.51 23.30 3.87
N VAL A 70 -22.96 22.08 4.10
CA VAL A 70 -23.03 21.02 3.09
C VAL A 70 -24.50 20.71 2.87
N LEU A 71 -25.01 20.97 1.66
CA LEU A 71 -26.41 20.73 1.29
C LEU A 71 -26.45 19.70 0.16
N ASN A 72 -27.15 18.59 0.38
CA ASN A 72 -27.37 17.58 -0.65
C ASN A 72 -28.65 17.88 -1.44
N ASN A 73 -28.50 18.46 -2.65
CA ASN A 73 -29.58 18.63 -3.61
C ASN A 73 -29.62 17.50 -4.66
N GLY A 74 -28.74 16.50 -4.53
CA GLY A 74 -28.56 15.44 -5.51
C GLY A 74 -29.57 14.29 -5.40
N VAL A 75 -29.42 13.33 -6.32
CA VAL A 75 -30.25 12.11 -6.39
C VAL A 75 -29.69 10.94 -5.58
N ARG A 76 -28.48 11.06 -5.02
CA ARG A 76 -27.83 10.05 -4.18
C ARG A 76 -27.65 10.56 -2.76
N THR A 77 -27.86 9.67 -1.78
CA THR A 77 -27.46 9.93 -0.40
C THR A 77 -25.96 10.21 -0.37
N LEU A 78 -25.53 11.16 0.44
CA LEU A 78 -24.13 11.49 0.66
C LEU A 78 -23.68 10.90 2.01
N PRO A 79 -23.17 9.66 2.04
CA PRO A 79 -22.77 9.01 3.27
C PRO A 79 -21.43 9.54 3.80
N SER A 80 -21.30 9.66 5.11
CA SER A 80 -20.05 10.02 5.80
C SER A 80 -19.32 11.20 5.15
N TRP A 81 -20.08 12.26 4.84
CA TRP A 81 -19.59 13.39 4.08
C TRP A 81 -18.39 14.06 4.77
N ALA A 82 -17.45 14.53 3.95
CA ALA A 82 -16.27 15.26 4.40
C ALA A 82 -16.05 16.50 3.53
N LEU A 83 -16.04 17.67 4.18
CA LEU A 83 -15.81 18.97 3.58
C LEU A 83 -14.33 19.32 3.67
N LEU A 84 -13.69 19.61 2.54
CA LEU A 84 -12.33 20.12 2.45
C LEU A 84 -12.36 21.65 2.41
N VAL A 85 -11.66 22.28 3.36
CA VAL A 85 -11.52 23.74 3.46
C VAL A 85 -10.04 24.11 3.36
N ALA A 86 -9.65 24.78 2.27
CA ALA A 86 -8.29 25.26 2.07
C ALA A 86 -8.12 26.65 2.69
N PHE A 87 -7.79 26.67 3.98
CA PHE A 87 -7.48 27.86 4.76
C PHE A 87 -6.30 28.65 4.16
N ALA A 88 -6.29 29.97 4.30
CA ALA A 88 -5.41 30.85 3.52
C ALA A 88 -4.40 31.67 4.35
N HIS A 89 -4.61 31.77 5.66
CA HIS A 89 -3.98 32.73 6.57
C HIS A 89 -3.37 32.07 7.82
N GLY A 90 -2.94 30.82 7.72
CA GLY A 90 -2.34 30.07 8.82
C GLY A 90 -3.28 29.85 10.00
N GLU A 91 -4.55 29.59 9.71
CA GLU A 91 -5.63 29.54 10.68
C GLU A 91 -5.40 28.44 11.73
N ILE A 92 -5.74 28.74 12.98
CA ILE A 92 -5.78 27.80 14.09
C ILE A 92 -7.25 27.61 14.46
N LEU A 93 -7.77 26.40 14.26
CA LEU A 93 -9.12 26.03 14.66
C LEU A 93 -9.14 25.73 16.15
N VAL A 94 -10.05 26.36 16.89
CA VAL A 94 -10.15 26.23 18.36
C VAL A 94 -11.39 25.42 18.74
N SER A 95 -12.51 25.60 18.04
CA SER A 95 -13.71 24.80 18.23
C SER A 95 -14.47 24.56 16.93
N LEU A 96 -15.10 23.40 16.84
CA LEU A 96 -16.00 23.00 15.76
C LEU A 96 -17.33 22.54 16.39
N ASP A 97 -18.45 22.98 15.81
CA ASP A 97 -19.80 22.50 16.13
C ASP A 97 -20.44 22.01 14.83
N GLY A 98 -21.09 20.85 14.85
CA GLY A 98 -21.65 20.19 13.65
C GLY A 98 -20.66 19.35 12.82
N ALA A 99 -19.37 19.33 13.17
CA ALA A 99 -18.35 18.48 12.54
C ALA A 99 -17.18 18.17 13.47
N VAL A 100 -16.36 17.19 13.06
CA VAL A 100 -15.07 16.84 13.64
C VAL A 100 -13.98 16.90 12.57
N LEU A 101 -12.72 17.05 12.97
CA LEU A 101 -11.59 17.00 12.03
C LEU A 101 -11.46 15.58 11.46
N THR A 102 -11.77 15.41 10.17
CA THR A 102 -11.47 14.14 9.48
C THR A 102 -9.98 13.91 9.39
N PHE A 103 -9.21 15.02 9.31
CA PHE A 103 -7.80 15.30 8.95
C PHE A 103 -6.90 16.11 9.94
N GLY A 104 -6.81 15.94 11.29
CA GLY A 104 -5.84 16.73 12.10
C GLY A 104 -5.60 16.26 13.55
N ASP A 105 -4.61 16.84 14.25
CA ASP A 105 -4.43 16.76 15.73
C ASP A 105 -5.61 17.35 16.49
N ASP A 106 -5.68 17.07 17.80
CA ASP A 106 -6.73 17.59 18.67
C ASP A 106 -6.83 19.11 18.56
N LEU A 107 -8.04 19.64 18.72
CA LEU A 107 -8.23 21.08 18.81
C LEU A 107 -7.53 21.61 20.09
N PRO A 108 -6.77 22.72 20.04
CA PRO A 108 -6.65 23.63 18.90
C PRO A 108 -5.72 23.11 17.78
N TYR A 109 -6.25 23.09 16.56
CA TYR A 109 -5.59 22.50 15.38
C TYR A 109 -5.00 23.58 14.47
N ASN A 110 -3.71 23.47 14.19
CA ASN A 110 -3.02 24.33 13.23
C ASN A 110 -3.22 23.79 11.80
N THR A 111 -3.92 24.56 10.96
CA THR A 111 -4.27 24.17 9.58
C THR A 111 -3.06 24.03 8.66
N THR A 112 -1.88 24.54 9.04
CA THR A 112 -0.64 24.39 8.26
C THR A 112 0.21 23.18 8.65
N ALA A 113 -0.12 22.47 9.74
CA ALA A 113 0.73 21.41 10.30
C ALA A 113 0.85 20.16 9.40
N ALA A 114 -0.11 19.94 8.49
CA ALA A 114 -0.14 18.80 7.57
C ALA A 114 0.49 19.08 6.18
N GLY A 115 1.41 20.04 6.07
CA GLY A 115 2.08 20.35 4.80
C GLY A 115 1.28 21.26 3.85
N GLY A 116 0.31 22.01 4.36
CA GLY A 116 -0.43 23.04 3.61
C GLY A 116 -1.59 22.53 2.73
N GLY A 117 -2.04 21.29 2.94
CA GLY A 117 -3.25 20.75 2.30
C GLY A 117 -4.56 21.33 2.88
N ALA A 118 -5.68 21.07 2.21
CA ALA A 118 -7.00 21.46 2.70
C ALA A 118 -7.37 20.70 3.99
N THR A 119 -7.93 21.40 4.97
CA THR A 119 -8.43 20.80 6.22
C THR A 119 -9.74 20.07 5.95
N SER A 120 -9.80 18.80 6.32
CA SER A 120 -11.01 17.99 6.16
C SER A 120 -11.87 17.98 7.42
N LEU A 121 -13.17 18.24 7.25
CA LEU A 121 -14.19 18.29 8.30
C LEU A 121 -15.29 17.27 7.99
N SER A 122 -15.55 16.33 8.89
CA SER A 122 -16.61 15.32 8.74
C SER A 122 -17.79 15.61 9.64
N GLY A 123 -18.99 15.35 9.12
CA GLY A 123 -20.23 15.61 9.86
C GLY A 123 -20.32 14.89 11.20
N ASN A 124 -20.81 15.61 12.21
CA ASN A 124 -21.14 15.06 13.52
C ASN A 124 -22.21 15.90 14.22
N PRO A 125 -23.32 15.32 14.73
CA PRO A 125 -23.66 13.89 14.71
C PRO A 125 -24.21 13.41 13.35
N GLN A 126 -24.51 14.34 12.44
CA GLN A 126 -25.08 14.04 11.14
C GLN A 126 -23.99 13.69 10.13
N THR A 127 -23.62 12.41 10.11
CA THR A 127 -22.58 11.87 9.22
C THR A 127 -23.08 11.66 7.79
N ASP A 128 -24.37 11.43 7.59
CA ASP A 128 -24.98 11.19 6.28
C ASP A 128 -25.99 12.29 5.93
N LEU A 129 -26.04 12.72 4.66
CA LEU A 129 -27.08 13.60 4.14
C LEU A 129 -27.96 12.83 3.14
N LEU A 130 -29.25 12.74 3.45
CA LEU A 130 -30.23 12.09 2.57
C LEU A 130 -30.51 12.94 1.33
N THR A 131 -31.30 12.42 0.40
CA THR A 131 -31.72 13.16 -0.80
C THR A 131 -32.98 13.99 -0.54
N PRO A 132 -33.19 15.11 -1.26
CA PRO A 132 -34.45 15.86 -1.20
C PRO A 132 -35.64 15.00 -1.62
N ILE A 133 -35.44 14.06 -2.56
CA ILE A 133 -36.46 13.12 -3.06
C ILE A 133 -36.96 12.22 -1.93
N ALA A 134 -36.05 11.61 -1.15
CA ALA A 134 -36.42 10.69 -0.08
C ALA A 134 -36.99 11.38 1.17
N THR A 135 -36.80 12.69 1.30
CA THR A 135 -37.11 13.47 2.51
C THR A 135 -38.18 14.53 2.29
N ALA A 136 -38.75 14.63 1.08
CA ALA A 136 -39.63 15.72 0.67
C ALA A 136 -39.02 17.12 0.90
N GLY A 137 -37.69 17.23 0.77
CA GLY A 137 -36.95 18.48 0.94
C GLY A 137 -36.71 18.91 2.39
N ASP A 138 -36.82 18.01 3.37
CA ASP A 138 -36.52 18.31 4.78
C ASP A 138 -35.04 18.68 4.98
N LEU A 139 -34.77 19.99 5.08
CA LEU A 139 -33.44 20.57 5.28
C LEU A 139 -32.69 19.95 6.47
N THR A 140 -33.38 19.52 7.52
CA THR A 140 -32.71 18.93 8.70
C THR A 140 -32.05 17.58 8.39
N ARG A 141 -32.44 16.91 7.31
CA ARG A 141 -31.93 15.60 6.88
C ARG A 141 -31.03 15.65 5.66
N ILE A 142 -31.09 16.75 4.90
CA ILE A 142 -30.33 16.93 3.65
C ILE A 142 -29.24 18.01 3.76
N GLN A 143 -29.20 18.77 4.86
CA GLN A 143 -28.21 19.80 5.12
C GLN A 143 -27.48 19.54 6.44
N ALA A 144 -26.18 19.80 6.46
CA ALA A 144 -25.39 19.95 7.67
C ALA A 144 -24.73 21.34 7.72
N THR A 145 -24.66 21.91 8.92
CA THR A 145 -24.00 23.20 9.17
C THR A 145 -22.87 23.01 10.18
N VAL A 146 -21.69 23.50 9.82
CA VAL A 146 -20.49 23.48 10.66
C VAL A 146 -20.19 24.90 11.11
N LYS A 147 -20.11 25.14 12.42
CA LYS A 147 -19.65 26.43 12.96
C LYS A 147 -18.19 26.32 13.37
N LEU A 148 -17.40 27.26 12.90
CA LEU A 148 -15.96 27.32 13.12
C LEU A 148 -15.64 28.52 14.01
N VAL A 149 -14.83 28.29 15.04
CA VAL A 149 -14.20 29.34 15.84
C VAL A 149 -12.71 29.09 15.82
N GLY A 150 -11.94 30.13 15.52
CA GLY A 150 -10.50 30.03 15.43
C GLY A 150 -9.77 31.36 15.49
N THR A 151 -8.48 31.29 15.24
CA THR A 151 -7.58 32.44 15.06
C THR A 151 -7.02 32.42 13.65
N LEU A 152 -6.93 33.56 12.99
CA LEU A 152 -6.27 33.74 11.70
C LEU A 152 -5.20 34.82 11.79
N PHE A 153 -4.20 34.77 10.92
CA PHE A 153 -3.11 35.73 10.87
C PHE A 153 -3.19 36.53 9.57
N ALA A 154 -3.58 37.80 9.65
CA ALA A 154 -3.84 38.62 8.47
C ALA A 154 -3.04 39.93 8.47
N GLY A 155 -2.89 40.47 7.26
CA GLY A 155 -2.23 41.75 6.96
C GLY A 155 -3.09 42.98 7.32
N PRO A 156 -2.69 44.19 6.89
CA PRO A 156 -3.45 45.41 7.17
C PRO A 156 -4.85 45.35 6.56
N GLU A 157 -5.81 46.01 7.21
CA GLU A 157 -7.22 45.99 6.84
C GLU A 157 -7.47 46.39 5.37
N PRO A 158 -8.47 45.78 4.68
CA PRO A 158 -9.50 44.87 5.22
C PRO A 158 -9.05 43.41 5.35
N VAL A 159 -9.37 42.80 6.49
CA VAL A 159 -9.06 41.38 6.76
C VAL A 159 -9.98 40.48 5.95
N VAL A 160 -9.40 39.69 5.04
CA VAL A 160 -10.14 38.69 4.27
C VAL A 160 -10.12 37.38 5.05
N THR A 161 -11.30 36.87 5.39
CA THR A 161 -11.48 35.64 6.17
C THR A 161 -12.01 34.47 5.33
N LEU A 162 -12.03 34.63 4.01
CA LEU A 162 -12.44 33.58 3.08
C LEU A 162 -11.30 32.57 2.87
N PRO A 163 -11.60 31.26 2.85
CA PRO A 163 -10.64 30.25 2.43
C PRO A 163 -10.36 30.39 0.93
N SER A 164 -9.24 29.80 0.50
CA SER A 164 -8.81 29.79 -0.91
C SER A 164 -9.68 28.87 -1.78
N ALA A 165 -10.16 27.76 -1.23
CA ALA A 165 -11.05 26.82 -1.91
C ALA A 165 -11.89 26.01 -0.90
N ILE A 166 -13.05 25.56 -1.36
CA ILE A 166 -13.86 24.53 -0.69
C ILE A 166 -14.20 23.44 -1.69
N SER A 167 -14.15 22.18 -1.25
CA SER A 167 -14.50 21.02 -2.08
C SER A 167 -14.99 19.86 -1.21
N LEU A 168 -15.56 18.84 -1.84
CA LEU A 168 -16.02 17.62 -1.19
C LEU A 168 -14.89 16.57 -1.27
N ALA A 169 -14.60 15.87 -0.16
CA ALA A 169 -13.62 14.79 -0.11
C ALA A 169 -14.18 13.47 -0.65
N ASP A 170 -14.79 13.50 -1.84
CA ASP A 170 -15.36 12.34 -2.50
C ASP A 170 -14.94 12.34 -3.99
N PRO A 171 -14.15 11.36 -4.45
CA PRO A 171 -13.65 11.32 -5.83
C PRO A 171 -14.76 11.13 -6.88
N ALA A 172 -15.96 10.71 -6.48
CA ALA A 172 -17.10 10.60 -7.41
C ALA A 172 -17.65 11.97 -7.84
N TYR A 173 -17.30 13.05 -7.13
CA TYR A 173 -17.80 14.38 -7.36
C TYR A 173 -16.71 15.33 -7.89
N SER A 174 -17.05 16.11 -8.91
CA SER A 174 -16.26 17.24 -9.36
C SER A 174 -16.88 18.54 -8.86
N CYS A 175 -16.12 19.32 -8.11
CA CYS A 175 -16.58 20.58 -7.52
C CYS A 175 -16.19 21.77 -8.41
N LEU A 176 -17.20 22.44 -8.96
CA LEU A 176 -17.03 23.67 -9.72
C LEU A 176 -17.35 24.88 -8.84
N PRO A 177 -16.50 25.93 -8.86
CA PRO A 177 -16.80 27.18 -8.18
C PRO A 177 -18.01 27.84 -8.84
N VAL A 178 -18.94 28.33 -8.01
CA VAL A 178 -20.12 29.06 -8.47
C VAL A 178 -19.90 30.56 -8.23
N ALA A 179 -20.37 31.41 -9.15
CA ALA A 179 -20.17 32.87 -9.09
C ALA A 179 -20.49 33.42 -7.68
N THR A 180 -19.47 33.96 -7.02
CA THR A 180 -19.50 34.37 -5.62
C THR A 180 -20.01 35.79 -5.45
N ALA A 181 -20.84 36.00 -4.42
CA ALA A 181 -20.98 37.32 -3.80
C ALA A 181 -19.65 37.68 -3.10
N PRO A 182 -19.29 38.96 -2.95
CA PRO A 182 -17.98 39.37 -2.43
C PRO A 182 -17.65 38.90 -0.99
N SER A 183 -18.60 38.30 -0.27
CA SER A 183 -18.49 37.92 1.14
C SER A 183 -18.72 36.43 1.44
N VAL A 184 -19.02 35.58 0.45
CA VAL A 184 -19.32 34.14 0.65
C VAL A 184 -18.63 33.33 -0.44
N LEU A 185 -17.97 32.23 -0.05
CA LEU A 185 -17.44 31.25 -1.00
C LEU A 185 -18.45 30.12 -1.21
N SER A 186 -18.67 29.70 -2.46
CA SER A 186 -19.60 28.61 -2.77
C SER A 186 -19.07 27.72 -3.90
N ALA A 187 -19.37 26.43 -3.81
CA ALA A 187 -19.01 25.44 -4.82
C ALA A 187 -20.16 24.46 -5.04
N CYS A 188 -20.40 24.07 -6.29
CA CYS A 188 -21.36 23.04 -6.65
C CYS A 188 -20.59 21.79 -7.08
N CYS A 189 -20.78 20.69 -6.34
CA CYS A 189 -20.16 19.41 -6.59
C CYS A 189 -21.15 18.48 -7.30
N VAL A 190 -20.82 18.09 -8.54
CA VAL A 190 -21.66 17.24 -9.39
C VAL A 190 -20.96 15.91 -9.65
N LEU A 191 -21.74 14.84 -9.81
CA LEU A 191 -21.21 13.51 -10.13
C LEU A 191 -20.52 13.53 -11.50
N ILE A 192 -19.34 12.90 -11.57
CA ILE A 192 -18.56 12.81 -12.83
C ILE A 192 -19.29 11.91 -13.85
N ALA A 193 -20.04 10.91 -13.40
CA ALA A 193 -20.96 10.10 -14.20
C ALA A 193 -22.41 10.32 -13.69
N PRO A 194 -23.24 11.10 -14.39
CA PRO A 194 -24.61 11.38 -13.95
C PRO A 194 -25.53 10.17 -14.18
N ASP A 195 -26.13 9.64 -13.11
CA ASP A 195 -27.26 8.72 -13.21
C ASP A 195 -28.55 9.50 -13.54
N GLN A 196 -29.44 8.90 -14.35
CA GLN A 196 -30.75 9.49 -14.62
C GLN A 196 -31.64 9.49 -13.36
N PRO A 197 -32.41 10.58 -13.11
CA PRO A 197 -33.36 10.62 -12.02
C PRO A 197 -34.43 9.53 -12.19
N SER A 198 -34.41 8.53 -11.31
CA SER A 198 -35.40 7.46 -11.28
C SER A 198 -36.57 7.81 -10.35
N ALA A 199 -37.79 7.53 -10.80
CA ALA A 199 -39.03 7.75 -10.04
C ALA A 199 -39.23 6.76 -8.88
N VAL A 200 -38.34 5.78 -8.74
CA VAL A 200 -38.32 4.83 -7.63
C VAL A 200 -37.34 5.38 -6.59
N PRO A 201 -37.76 5.69 -5.36
CA PRO A 201 -36.85 6.05 -4.29
C PRO A 201 -35.83 4.91 -4.14
N PRO A 202 -34.51 5.17 -4.23
CA PRO A 202 -33.56 4.19 -3.72
C PRO A 202 -33.95 3.92 -2.27
N ALA A 203 -34.12 2.65 -1.92
CA ALA A 203 -34.51 2.26 -0.57
C ALA A 203 -33.63 3.01 0.44
N ALA A 204 -34.24 3.63 1.45
CA ALA A 204 -33.51 4.30 2.52
C ALA A 204 -32.70 3.25 3.29
N GLY A 205 -31.48 3.00 2.81
CA GLY A 205 -30.56 2.00 3.31
C GLY A 205 -29.23 2.17 2.57
N ASN A 206 -28.24 2.73 3.28
CA ASN A 206 -26.81 2.77 2.98
C ASN A 206 -26.44 2.48 1.51
N THR A 207 -26.28 3.51 0.68
CA THR A 207 -25.72 3.34 -0.67
C THR A 207 -24.24 2.98 -0.54
N TYR A 208 -23.94 1.69 -0.44
CA TYR A 208 -22.59 1.15 -0.38
C TYR A 208 -21.84 1.44 -1.69
N LEU A 209 -20.55 1.77 -1.59
CA LEU A 209 -19.68 1.85 -2.76
C LEU A 209 -19.39 0.43 -3.28
N PRO A 210 -19.15 0.28 -4.60
CA PRO A 210 -18.74 -1.00 -5.15
C PRO A 210 -17.39 -1.42 -4.54
N ARG A 211 -17.22 -2.72 -4.32
CA ARG A 211 -15.93 -3.27 -3.90
C ARG A 211 -14.92 -3.10 -5.04
N VAL A 212 -13.74 -2.63 -4.71
CA VAL A 212 -12.63 -2.41 -5.65
C VAL A 212 -11.48 -3.32 -5.28
N THR A 213 -10.85 -3.90 -6.29
CA THR A 213 -9.65 -4.73 -6.14
C THR A 213 -8.41 -3.92 -6.48
N GLY A 214 -7.34 -4.13 -5.72
CA GLY A 214 -5.98 -3.69 -6.03
C GLY A 214 -5.00 -4.76 -5.61
N ASP A 215 -3.69 -4.48 -5.69
CA ASP A 215 -2.64 -5.47 -5.41
C ASP A 215 -2.75 -6.05 -4.00
N LEU A 216 -3.09 -5.22 -3.01
CA LEU A 216 -3.43 -5.62 -1.66
C LEU A 216 -4.71 -4.90 -1.23
N VAL A 217 -5.65 -5.65 -0.66
CA VAL A 217 -6.91 -5.11 -0.16
C VAL A 217 -6.97 -5.28 1.34
N ILE A 218 -7.20 -4.19 2.07
CA ILE A 218 -7.43 -4.20 3.51
C ILE A 218 -8.94 -4.05 3.74
N THR A 219 -9.54 -5.07 4.34
CA THR A 219 -10.96 -5.07 4.72
C THR A 219 -11.06 -4.89 6.23
N TYR A 220 -11.87 -3.93 6.66
CA TYR A 220 -12.16 -3.64 8.05
C TYR A 220 -13.63 -3.92 8.34
N ASP A 221 -13.90 -5.09 8.91
CA ASP A 221 -15.24 -5.58 9.22
C ASP A 221 -15.58 -5.34 10.68
N VAL A 222 -16.60 -4.54 10.95
CA VAL A 222 -17.14 -4.40 12.31
C VAL A 222 -18.09 -5.56 12.54
N LEU A 223 -17.69 -6.51 13.38
CA LEU A 223 -18.48 -7.71 13.68
C LEU A 223 -19.54 -7.46 14.75
N GLN A 224 -19.20 -6.66 15.75
CA GLN A 224 -20.08 -6.37 16.89
C GLN A 224 -19.93 -4.90 17.28
N ALA A 225 -21.04 -4.23 17.58
CA ALA A 225 -21.05 -2.84 18.03
C ALA A 225 -21.82 -2.69 19.35
N HIS A 226 -21.11 -2.25 20.38
CA HIS A 226 -21.65 -1.89 21.68
C HIS A 226 -21.67 -0.36 21.84
N GLU A 227 -22.10 0.12 23.01
CA GLU A 227 -22.20 1.55 23.31
C GLU A 227 -20.81 2.21 23.38
N THR A 228 -19.84 1.59 24.05
CA THR A 228 -18.50 2.16 24.19
C THR A 228 -17.43 1.43 23.41
N THR A 229 -17.68 0.20 22.98
CA THR A 229 -16.72 -0.64 22.26
C THR A 229 -17.30 -1.22 20.98
N TYR A 230 -16.42 -1.70 20.11
CA TYR A 230 -16.79 -2.55 18.99
C TYR A 230 -15.68 -3.56 18.69
N LEU A 231 -16.05 -4.69 18.10
CA LEU A 231 -15.11 -5.73 17.67
C LEU A 231 -14.93 -5.61 16.15
N ALA A 232 -13.69 -5.43 15.71
CA ALA A 232 -13.32 -5.38 14.31
C ALA A 232 -12.47 -6.59 13.91
N LEU A 233 -12.74 -7.15 12.73
CA LEU A 233 -11.87 -8.08 12.02
C LEU A 233 -11.20 -7.32 10.88
N VAL A 234 -9.88 -7.30 10.88
CA VAL A 234 -9.08 -6.72 9.81
C VAL A 234 -8.51 -7.85 8.99
N THR A 235 -8.78 -7.87 7.69
CA THR A 235 -8.28 -8.86 6.74
C THR A 235 -7.43 -8.17 5.67
N LEU A 236 -6.19 -8.59 5.55
CA LEU A 236 -5.28 -8.23 4.46
C LEU A 236 -5.36 -9.34 3.41
N GLU A 237 -5.74 -9.01 2.19
CA GLU A 237 -5.85 -9.96 1.07
C GLU A 237 -4.91 -9.53 -0.06
N ASN A 238 -3.95 -10.39 -0.38
CA ASN A 238 -3.00 -10.20 -1.47
C ASN A 238 -3.61 -10.71 -2.78
N ASN A 239 -3.85 -9.79 -3.71
CA ASN A 239 -4.34 -10.09 -5.06
C ASN A 239 -3.25 -9.89 -6.12
N ALA A 240 -2.03 -9.56 -5.72
CA ALA A 240 -0.91 -9.47 -6.65
C ALA A 240 -0.66 -10.85 -7.29
N ALA A 241 -0.49 -10.87 -8.61
CA ALA A 241 -0.34 -12.12 -9.36
C ALA A 241 0.91 -12.92 -8.94
N MET A 242 2.00 -12.21 -8.65
CA MET A 242 3.29 -12.80 -8.28
C MET A 242 3.91 -12.15 -7.04
N GLY A 243 3.34 -11.08 -6.49
CA GLY A 243 3.90 -10.37 -5.34
C GLY A 243 3.71 -11.14 -4.03
N ARG A 244 4.76 -11.21 -3.22
CA ARG A 244 4.72 -11.76 -1.86
C ARG A 244 4.97 -10.62 -0.87
N LEU A 245 4.31 -10.71 0.29
CA LEU A 245 4.55 -9.79 1.41
C LEU A 245 5.03 -10.61 2.61
N ASP A 246 6.28 -10.39 3.03
CA ASP A 246 6.90 -11.04 4.17
C ASP A 246 7.05 -10.10 5.36
N GLY A 247 6.66 -10.57 6.54
CA GLY A 247 6.75 -9.79 7.77
C GLY A 247 5.92 -8.51 7.69
N TRP A 248 4.67 -8.60 7.25
CA TRP A 248 3.81 -7.44 7.11
C TRP A 248 3.71 -6.63 8.40
N GLU A 249 3.80 -5.31 8.25
CA GLU A 249 3.60 -4.32 9.30
C GLU A 249 2.53 -3.34 8.83
N LEU A 250 1.38 -3.35 9.53
CA LEU A 250 0.24 -2.51 9.21
C LEU A 250 0.18 -1.34 10.19
N SER A 251 0.07 -0.14 9.66
CA SER A 251 -0.20 1.08 10.41
C SER A 251 -1.45 1.76 9.89
N TRP A 252 -2.13 2.50 10.76
CA TRP A 252 -3.28 3.32 10.44
C TRP A 252 -3.32 4.52 11.39
N GLU A 253 -4.32 5.37 11.25
CA GLU A 253 -4.50 6.53 12.12
C GLU A 253 -5.92 6.59 12.70
N TRP A 254 -5.99 6.71 14.02
CA TRP A 254 -7.24 7.00 14.74
C TRP A 254 -7.64 8.47 14.57
N ARG A 255 -8.90 8.67 14.20
CA ARG A 255 -9.43 9.96 13.77
C ARG A 255 -10.36 10.58 14.81
N ARG A 256 -10.92 9.76 15.70
CA ARG A 256 -11.95 10.14 16.67
C ARG A 256 -11.55 9.71 18.09
N GLY A 257 -10.23 9.64 18.37
CA GLY A 257 -9.69 9.35 19.70
C GLY A 257 -9.83 7.90 20.15
N GLU A 258 -10.13 6.98 19.23
CA GLU A 258 -10.25 5.56 19.49
C GLU A 258 -8.93 4.95 19.98
N PHE A 259 -9.00 3.83 20.69
CA PHE A 259 -7.83 3.09 21.18
C PHE A 259 -8.10 1.59 21.27
N VAL A 260 -7.04 0.80 21.20
CA VAL A 260 -7.11 -0.67 21.12
C VAL A 260 -7.08 -1.27 22.51
N ASN A 261 -8.15 -1.94 22.90
CA ASN A 261 -8.23 -2.66 24.18
C ASN A 261 -7.44 -3.97 24.13
N SER A 262 -7.72 -4.79 23.12
CA SER A 262 -7.13 -6.12 22.97
C SER A 262 -7.07 -6.52 21.50
N MET A 263 -6.16 -7.43 21.17
CA MET A 263 -5.97 -7.96 19.81
C MET A 263 -5.76 -9.48 19.84
N ARG A 264 -6.18 -10.12 18.75
CA ARG A 264 -5.94 -11.54 18.46
C ARG A 264 -5.53 -11.70 17.00
N GLY A 265 -4.55 -12.55 16.72
CA GLY A 265 -3.99 -12.78 15.38
C GLY A 265 -2.84 -11.82 15.00
N ALA A 266 -2.72 -10.68 15.69
CA ALA A 266 -1.62 -9.72 15.50
C ALA A 266 -1.29 -9.03 16.83
N TYR A 267 -0.15 -8.34 16.88
CA TYR A 267 0.31 -7.63 18.07
C TYR A 267 0.97 -6.30 17.71
N PRO A 268 0.82 -5.25 18.54
CA PRO A 268 1.50 -3.97 18.29
C PRO A 268 3.01 -4.10 18.47
N ARG A 269 3.76 -3.30 17.71
CA ARG A 269 5.22 -3.18 17.81
C ARG A 269 5.64 -2.62 19.17
N GLU A 270 4.88 -1.67 19.70
CA GLU A 270 5.09 -1.08 21.03
C GLU A 270 3.78 -1.09 21.83
N VAL A 271 3.88 -1.44 23.11
CA VAL A 271 2.76 -1.43 24.06
C VAL A 271 3.00 -0.28 25.03
N ASP A 272 2.41 0.87 24.72
CA ASP A 272 2.41 2.05 25.61
C ASP A 272 0.98 2.51 25.88
N THR A 273 0.62 2.57 27.16
CA THR A 273 -0.71 2.97 27.65
C THR A 273 -0.74 4.40 28.21
N ARG A 274 0.43 5.04 28.38
CA ARG A 274 0.55 6.37 28.98
C ARG A 274 -0.23 7.42 28.20
N GLY A 275 -0.29 7.29 26.87
CA GLY A 275 -1.02 8.18 25.98
C GLY A 275 -2.51 8.28 26.31
N CYS A 276 -3.20 7.15 26.50
CA CYS A 276 -4.60 7.18 26.92
C CYS A 276 -4.75 7.58 28.38
N LEU A 277 -3.91 7.02 29.27
CA LEU A 277 -4.05 7.19 30.71
C LEU A 277 -4.02 8.67 31.13
N TYR A 278 -3.12 9.45 30.55
CA TYR A 278 -3.00 10.89 30.80
C TYR A 278 -3.70 11.76 29.74
N GLY A 279 -4.32 11.13 28.74
CA GLY A 279 -5.01 11.78 27.64
C GLY A 279 -6.52 11.95 27.86
N PRO A 280 -7.27 12.39 26.83
CA PRO A 280 -8.73 12.54 26.91
C PRO A 280 -9.45 11.22 27.20
N GLN A 281 -8.87 10.08 26.80
CA GLN A 281 -9.41 8.74 27.06
C GLN A 281 -9.48 8.45 28.56
N GLY A 282 -8.39 8.69 29.30
CA GLY A 282 -8.32 8.49 30.75
C GLY A 282 -9.19 9.46 31.54
N GLN A 283 -9.39 10.68 31.01
CA GLN A 283 -10.32 11.65 31.60
C GLN A 283 -11.79 11.21 31.47
N TYR A 284 -12.12 10.57 30.35
CA TYR A 284 -13.47 10.10 30.06
C TYR A 284 -13.77 8.75 30.73
N TYR A 285 -12.94 7.73 30.51
CA TYR A 285 -13.11 6.38 31.03
C TYR A 285 -12.51 6.20 32.43
N LYS A 286 -13.12 6.84 33.43
CA LYS A 286 -12.60 6.88 34.82
C LYS A 286 -12.51 5.51 35.49
N ASP A 287 -13.42 4.59 35.15
CA ASP A 287 -13.50 3.27 35.76
C ASP A 287 -12.72 2.19 34.98
N LEU A 288 -12.10 2.55 33.85
CA LEU A 288 -11.36 1.62 33.02
C LEU A 288 -9.94 1.40 33.56
N ASP A 289 -9.55 0.13 33.67
CA ASP A 289 -8.19 -0.27 34.03
C ASP A 289 -7.26 -0.17 32.82
N PHE A 290 -6.66 1.01 32.61
CA PHE A 290 -5.73 1.28 31.52
C PHE A 290 -4.46 0.43 31.53
N SER A 291 -4.15 -0.29 32.62
CA SER A 291 -3.03 -1.25 32.63
C SER A 291 -3.27 -2.47 31.74
N LYS A 292 -4.54 -2.74 31.38
CA LYS A 292 -4.94 -3.86 30.51
C LYS A 292 -5.21 -3.45 29.07
N VAL A 293 -5.18 -2.15 28.77
CA VAL A 293 -5.33 -1.63 27.41
C VAL A 293 -4.08 -1.97 26.62
N LEU A 294 -4.26 -2.42 25.39
CA LEU A 294 -3.16 -2.92 24.57
C LEU A 294 -2.37 -1.80 23.88
N ASN A 295 -3.04 -0.81 23.28
CA ASN A 295 -2.33 0.25 22.58
C ASN A 295 -3.14 1.56 22.53
N CYS A 296 -2.46 2.65 22.85
CA CYS A 296 -3.00 4.01 22.93
C CYS A 296 -2.42 4.97 21.91
N GLU A 297 -1.56 4.47 21.02
CA GLU A 297 -0.97 5.31 20.01
C GLU A 297 -2.02 5.72 18.99
N ARG A 298 -1.97 6.98 18.60
CA ARG A 298 -2.83 7.49 17.54
C ARG A 298 -2.53 6.82 16.19
N ARG A 299 -1.27 6.43 15.98
CA ARG A 299 -0.78 5.77 14.77
C ARG A 299 -0.08 4.46 15.13
N PRO A 300 -0.83 3.42 15.54
CA PRO A 300 -0.21 2.16 15.91
C PRO A 300 0.48 1.51 14.71
N VAL A 301 1.48 0.69 14.99
CA VAL A 301 2.06 -0.26 14.03
C VAL A 301 1.87 -1.65 14.61
N VAL A 302 1.23 -2.54 13.85
CA VAL A 302 0.96 -3.92 14.26
C VAL A 302 1.53 -4.90 13.26
N HIS A 303 1.90 -6.08 13.74
CA HIS A 303 2.49 -7.15 12.95
C HIS A 303 1.87 -8.49 13.36
N ASP A 304 1.95 -9.47 12.46
CA ASP A 304 1.44 -10.81 12.69
C ASP A 304 2.20 -11.55 13.80
N LEU A 305 1.55 -12.56 14.36
CA LEU A 305 2.15 -13.42 15.37
C LEU A 305 2.99 -14.55 14.74
N PRO A 306 3.91 -15.15 15.50
CA PRO A 306 4.65 -16.32 15.04
C PRO A 306 3.79 -17.58 15.01
N PRO A 307 4.16 -18.59 14.18
CA PRO A 307 3.45 -19.87 14.10
C PRO A 307 3.26 -20.59 15.45
N SER A 308 4.19 -20.39 16.39
CA SER A 308 4.09 -20.95 17.75
C SER A 308 2.90 -20.42 18.57
N ARG A 309 2.27 -19.33 18.14
CA ARG A 309 1.09 -18.71 18.78
C ARG A 309 -0.22 -19.01 18.05
N ARG A 310 -0.21 -19.83 17.00
CA ARG A 310 -1.40 -20.11 16.18
C ARG A 310 -2.57 -20.68 16.99
N ASP A 311 -2.27 -21.63 17.88
CA ASP A 311 -3.28 -22.33 18.70
C ASP A 311 -3.48 -21.66 20.09
N ASP A 312 -2.87 -20.50 20.32
CA ASP A 312 -3.04 -19.74 21.55
C ASP A 312 -4.45 -19.14 21.60
N LYS A 313 -5.27 -19.57 22.57
CA LYS A 313 -6.66 -19.11 22.71
C LYS A 313 -6.78 -17.61 23.02
N SER A 314 -5.74 -17.02 23.61
CA SER A 314 -5.74 -15.62 24.07
C SER A 314 -5.21 -14.66 23.02
N LEU A 315 -4.17 -15.05 22.28
CA LEU A 315 -3.50 -14.18 21.30
C LEU A 315 -3.71 -14.62 19.85
N GLY A 316 -3.94 -15.91 19.58
CA GLY A 316 -4.10 -16.46 18.23
C GLY A 316 -5.52 -16.94 17.98
N GLN A 317 -5.61 -18.11 17.33
CA GLN A 317 -6.86 -18.76 16.95
C GLN A 317 -7.78 -17.85 16.12
N ILE A 318 -7.17 -17.11 15.18
CA ILE A 318 -7.85 -16.38 14.11
C ILE A 318 -7.56 -17.12 12.80
N GLU A 319 -8.55 -17.18 11.91
CA GLU A 319 -8.34 -17.76 10.59
C GLU A 319 -7.32 -16.93 9.81
N HIS A 320 -6.44 -17.58 9.04
CA HIS A 320 -5.39 -16.93 8.26
C HIS A 320 -4.24 -16.23 9.05
N CYS A 321 -4.22 -16.27 10.39
CA CYS A 321 -3.02 -16.04 11.21
C CYS A 321 -2.35 -17.40 11.55
N CYS A 322 -1.23 -17.55 12.26
CA CYS A 322 -0.15 -16.64 12.65
C CYS A 322 1.08 -17.10 11.88
N ARG A 323 1.60 -16.33 10.93
CA ARG A 323 2.57 -16.79 9.93
C ARG A 323 3.79 -15.88 9.81
N ASN A 324 4.18 -15.22 10.91
CA ASN A 324 5.25 -14.21 10.91
C ASN A 324 5.03 -13.12 9.84
N GLY A 325 3.79 -12.87 9.46
CA GLY A 325 3.44 -11.82 8.52
C GLY A 325 3.65 -12.19 7.06
N THR A 326 3.70 -13.49 6.74
CA THR A 326 3.79 -13.97 5.37
C THR A 326 2.40 -13.97 4.71
N ILE A 327 2.26 -13.26 3.59
CA ILE A 327 1.08 -13.30 2.71
C ILE A 327 1.55 -13.67 1.30
N LEU A 328 1.14 -14.86 0.85
CA LEU A 328 1.52 -15.40 -0.46
C LEU A 328 0.60 -14.85 -1.57
N PRO A 329 1.02 -14.88 -2.85
CA PRO A 329 0.10 -14.60 -3.95
C PRO A 329 -0.93 -15.73 -4.08
N LYS A 330 -2.15 -15.40 -4.55
CA LYS A 330 -3.23 -16.39 -4.77
C LYS A 330 -2.85 -17.52 -5.73
N THR A 331 -1.98 -17.22 -6.69
CA THR A 331 -1.42 -18.21 -7.63
C THR A 331 -0.62 -19.30 -6.94
N MET A 332 -0.02 -18.99 -5.78
CA MET A 332 0.72 -19.96 -4.99
C MET A 332 -0.22 -20.75 -4.07
N ASP A 333 -0.98 -20.05 -3.23
CA ASP A 333 -1.90 -20.66 -2.26
C ASP A 333 -2.95 -19.62 -1.84
N GLU A 334 -4.18 -19.84 -2.29
CA GLU A 334 -5.31 -18.96 -2.00
C GLU A 334 -5.60 -18.86 -0.48
N ALA A 335 -5.50 -19.95 0.27
CA ALA A 335 -5.74 -19.94 1.71
C ALA A 335 -4.66 -19.13 2.47
N GLN A 336 -3.45 -19.10 1.91
CA GLN A 336 -2.32 -18.36 2.43
C GLN A 336 -2.17 -16.93 1.88
N SER A 337 -3.06 -16.52 0.97
CA SER A 337 -3.12 -15.18 0.38
C SER A 337 -3.79 -14.13 1.26
N ARG A 338 -4.30 -14.55 2.42
CA ARG A 338 -4.97 -13.68 3.39
C ARG A 338 -4.23 -13.69 4.71
N SER A 339 -4.20 -12.59 5.42
CA SER A 339 -3.85 -12.56 6.84
C SER A 339 -4.91 -11.76 7.58
N ALA A 340 -5.30 -12.21 8.77
CA ALA A 340 -6.36 -11.55 9.49
C ALA A 340 -6.06 -11.48 10.99
N PHE A 341 -6.57 -10.42 11.61
CA PHE A 341 -6.52 -10.23 13.04
C PHE A 341 -7.79 -9.54 13.52
N GLN A 342 -8.17 -9.80 14.76
CA GLN A 342 -9.29 -9.15 15.42
C GLN A 342 -8.79 -8.18 16.46
N MET A 343 -9.53 -7.09 16.64
CA MET A 343 -9.27 -6.13 17.70
C MET A 343 -10.56 -5.61 18.31
N GLU A 344 -10.53 -5.44 19.63
CA GLU A 344 -11.57 -4.74 20.37
C GLU A 344 -11.14 -3.29 20.56
N VAL A 345 -11.98 -2.36 20.13
CA VAL A 345 -11.69 -0.94 20.08
C VAL A 345 -12.66 -0.17 20.96
N TYR A 346 -12.14 0.74 21.78
CA TYR A 346 -12.95 1.72 22.50
C TYR A 346 -13.20 2.95 21.63
N LYS A 347 -14.44 3.43 21.68
CA LYS A 347 -14.91 4.66 21.03
C LYS A 347 -14.69 5.84 21.96
N MET A 348 -14.81 7.06 21.46
CA MET A 348 -14.85 8.28 22.29
C MET A 348 -16.08 9.12 21.95
N PRO A 349 -16.57 9.98 22.87
CA PRO A 349 -17.55 11.00 22.52
C PRO A 349 -17.06 11.82 21.33
N PRO A 350 -17.93 12.12 20.36
CA PRO A 350 -19.39 11.96 20.34
C PRO A 350 -19.91 10.60 19.84
N ASP A 351 -19.04 9.69 19.41
CA ASP A 351 -19.38 8.47 18.65
C ASP A 351 -19.80 7.26 19.53
N LEU A 352 -20.34 7.54 20.71
CA LEU A 352 -20.76 6.51 21.67
C LEU A 352 -22.15 5.93 21.37
N ASN A 353 -22.93 6.56 20.50
CA ASN A 353 -24.25 6.05 20.18
C ASN A 353 -24.14 4.68 19.47
N ARG A 354 -24.80 3.64 20.01
CA ARG A 354 -24.82 2.29 19.42
C ARG A 354 -25.39 2.26 18.00
N THR A 355 -26.31 3.17 17.69
CA THR A 355 -26.93 3.29 16.37
C THR A 355 -26.05 4.03 15.36
N ALA A 356 -25.02 4.75 15.82
CA ALA A 356 -24.03 5.34 14.94
C ALA A 356 -23.11 4.23 14.41
N ARG A 357 -22.95 4.17 13.09
CA ARG A 357 -22.06 3.19 12.45
C ARG A 357 -20.61 3.48 12.87
N PRO A 358 -19.88 2.48 13.40
CA PRO A 358 -18.45 2.68 13.70
C PRO A 358 -17.66 3.01 12.42
N HIS A 359 -16.74 3.97 12.56
CA HIS A 359 -15.88 4.41 11.47
C HIS A 359 -14.62 3.55 11.41
N ALA A 360 -14.15 3.22 10.22
CA ALA A 360 -12.82 2.66 10.06
C ALA A 360 -11.74 3.73 10.34
N PRO A 361 -10.56 3.32 10.85
CA PRO A 361 -9.41 4.21 10.93
C PRO A 361 -8.95 4.59 9.53
N ALA A 362 -8.25 5.72 9.42
CA ALA A 362 -7.83 6.25 8.13
C ALA A 362 -6.33 6.03 7.88
N ASN A 363 -5.87 6.42 6.68
CA ASN A 363 -4.44 6.47 6.34
C ASN A 363 -3.70 5.14 6.59
N PHE A 364 -4.27 4.02 6.12
CA PHE A 364 -3.60 2.73 6.18
C PHE A 364 -2.24 2.80 5.47
N ARG A 365 -1.23 2.18 6.07
CA ARG A 365 0.11 2.01 5.51
C ARG A 365 0.55 0.59 5.76
N ILE A 366 1.00 -0.07 4.71
CA ILE A 366 1.51 -1.44 4.78
C ILE A 366 2.96 -1.42 4.33
N SER A 367 3.81 -2.05 5.13
CA SER A 367 5.21 -2.34 4.81
C SER A 367 5.48 -3.80 5.13
N GLY A 368 6.64 -4.31 4.72
CA GLY A 368 7.09 -5.62 5.16
C GLY A 368 8.53 -5.58 5.67
N ALA A 369 8.89 -6.56 6.49
CA ALA A 369 10.17 -6.61 7.20
C ALA A 369 11.39 -6.89 6.28
N SER A 370 11.15 -7.53 5.14
CA SER A 370 12.20 -7.84 4.16
C SER A 370 12.44 -6.68 3.19
N PRO A 371 13.70 -6.37 2.83
CA PRO A 371 14.00 -5.44 1.75
C PRO A 371 13.45 -5.92 0.41
N LEU A 372 13.12 -7.21 0.24
CA LEU A 372 12.49 -7.80 -0.95
C LEU A 372 11.01 -7.39 -1.13
N ASN A 373 10.38 -6.80 -0.11
CA ASN A 373 8.98 -6.41 -0.21
C ASN A 373 8.81 -5.19 -1.13
N GLN A 374 7.70 -5.19 -1.87
CA GLN A 374 7.27 -4.03 -2.64
C GLN A 374 6.75 -2.93 -1.72
N ALA A 375 6.93 -1.68 -2.15
CA ALA A 375 6.31 -0.53 -1.49
C ALA A 375 4.86 -0.39 -1.95
N TYR A 376 3.97 -0.02 -1.04
CA TYR A 376 2.54 0.15 -1.32
C TYR A 376 2.06 1.56 -0.99
N ALA A 377 1.13 2.07 -1.78
CA ALA A 377 0.33 3.24 -1.47
C ALA A 377 -1.13 2.82 -1.33
N CYS A 378 -1.73 3.14 -0.18
CA CYS A 378 -3.12 2.82 0.13
C CYS A 378 -4.02 4.05 0.01
N GLY A 379 -5.21 3.84 -0.55
CA GLY A 379 -6.29 4.82 -0.56
C GLY A 379 -7.02 4.92 0.78
N GLN A 380 -7.93 5.89 0.89
CA GLN A 380 -8.82 6.00 2.04
C GLN A 380 -9.83 4.85 2.09
N PRO A 381 -10.26 4.40 3.28
CA PRO A 381 -11.27 3.36 3.39
C PRO A 381 -12.63 3.83 2.87
N ALA A 382 -13.20 3.06 1.96
CA ALA A 382 -14.53 3.26 1.40
C ALA A 382 -15.55 2.35 2.09
N LEU A 383 -16.75 2.86 2.40
CA LEU A 383 -17.84 2.05 2.94
C LEU A 383 -18.44 1.18 1.83
N VAL A 384 -18.35 -0.14 1.97
CA VAL A 384 -18.81 -1.13 0.98
C VAL A 384 -19.89 -2.04 1.58
N SER A 385 -20.49 -2.89 0.75
CA SER A 385 -21.51 -3.85 1.20
C SER A 385 -20.97 -4.71 2.34
N PRO A 386 -21.78 -5.05 3.37
CA PRO A 386 -21.32 -5.88 4.48
C PRO A 386 -20.73 -7.21 4.02
N THR A 387 -19.62 -7.61 4.61
CA THR A 387 -19.02 -8.94 4.39
C THR A 387 -19.91 -10.01 5.00
N GLU A 388 -20.08 -11.12 4.29
CA GLU A 388 -20.84 -12.28 4.74
C GLU A 388 -19.89 -13.32 5.32
N PHE A 389 -20.20 -13.81 6.52
CA PHE A 389 -19.44 -14.85 7.21
C PHE A 389 -20.30 -16.10 7.35
N PRO A 390 -19.74 -17.30 7.11
CA PRO A 390 -20.45 -18.54 7.37
C PRO A 390 -20.79 -18.68 8.86
N ASP A 391 -21.92 -19.29 9.18
CA ASP A 391 -22.33 -19.50 10.56
C ASP A 391 -21.30 -20.37 11.32
N PRO A 392 -20.76 -19.92 12.46
CA PRO A 392 -19.76 -20.67 13.23
C PRO A 392 -20.26 -22.04 13.74
N SER A 393 -21.57 -22.24 13.87
CA SER A 393 -22.19 -23.51 14.30
C SER A 393 -22.36 -24.52 13.15
N GLY A 394 -22.04 -24.14 11.92
CA GLY A 394 -22.21 -24.98 10.73
C GLY A 394 -23.63 -25.01 10.17
N LEU A 395 -24.52 -24.13 10.67
CA LEU A 395 -25.84 -23.93 10.09
C LEU A 395 -25.74 -23.30 8.69
N VAL A 396 -26.72 -23.55 7.83
CA VAL A 396 -26.84 -22.94 6.50
C VAL A 396 -27.39 -21.51 6.65
N SER A 397 -26.63 -20.67 7.34
CA SER A 397 -26.92 -19.28 7.64
C SER A 397 -25.64 -18.46 7.43
N THR A 398 -25.80 -17.20 7.07
CA THR A 398 -24.69 -16.24 6.90
C THR A 398 -24.88 -15.09 7.87
N THR A 399 -23.83 -14.78 8.64
CA THR A 399 -23.80 -13.60 9.50
C THR A 399 -23.18 -12.45 8.73
N LEU A 400 -23.83 -11.29 8.72
CA LEU A 400 -23.31 -10.09 8.07
C LEU A 400 -22.51 -9.25 9.07
N ALA A 401 -21.42 -8.62 8.59
CA ALA A 401 -20.79 -7.52 9.33
C ALA A 401 -21.81 -6.40 9.60
N VAL A 402 -21.66 -5.69 10.71
CA VAL A 402 -22.43 -4.46 10.99
C VAL A 402 -22.11 -3.39 9.95
N SER A 403 -20.83 -3.28 9.59
CA SER A 403 -20.34 -2.41 8.52
C SER A 403 -18.99 -2.90 8.02
N THR A 404 -18.75 -2.75 6.73
CA THR A 404 -17.47 -3.13 6.10
C THR A 404 -16.87 -1.93 5.41
N TRP A 405 -15.59 -1.67 5.69
CA TRP A 405 -14.80 -0.67 5.00
C TRP A 405 -13.68 -1.35 4.23
N GLN A 406 -13.34 -0.81 3.07
CA GLN A 406 -12.29 -1.35 2.21
C GLN A 406 -11.28 -0.27 1.86
N ALA A 407 -10.01 -0.49 2.18
CA ALA A 407 -8.90 0.32 1.69
C ALA A 407 -8.12 -0.49 0.66
N VAL A 408 -7.94 0.10 -0.53
CA VAL A 408 -7.21 -0.52 -1.64
C VAL A 408 -5.78 0.00 -1.65
N CYS A 409 -4.82 -0.90 -1.65
CA CYS A 409 -3.40 -0.61 -1.73
C CYS A 409 -2.82 -1.15 -3.04
N ASN A 410 -2.07 -0.29 -3.74
CA ASN A 410 -1.38 -0.66 -4.96
C ASN A 410 0.12 -0.52 -4.78
N MET A 411 0.87 -1.36 -5.47
CA MET A 411 2.33 -1.30 -5.49
C MET A 411 2.77 0.00 -6.16
N THR A 412 3.64 0.74 -5.49
CA THR A 412 4.21 1.96 -6.04
C THR A 412 5.44 1.62 -6.88
N VAL A 413 5.34 1.82 -8.18
CA VAL A 413 6.52 1.92 -9.05
C VAL A 413 6.96 3.39 -9.01
N ASP A 414 8.01 3.69 -8.26
CA ASP A 414 8.55 5.04 -8.20
C ASP A 414 9.50 5.27 -9.37
N ASP A 415 8.95 5.66 -10.53
CA ASP A 415 9.71 5.98 -11.75
C ASP A 415 10.71 7.13 -11.57
N SER A 416 10.61 7.90 -10.48
CA SER A 416 11.50 9.01 -10.16
C SER A 416 12.76 8.59 -9.39
N LYS A 417 12.77 7.36 -8.86
CA LYS A 417 13.95 6.74 -8.27
C LYS A 417 14.52 5.70 -9.23
N PRO A 418 15.84 5.51 -9.29
CA PRO A 418 16.41 4.39 -10.05
C PRO A 418 15.72 3.11 -9.57
N SER A 419 15.24 2.29 -10.53
CA SER A 419 14.60 1.01 -10.25
C SER A 419 15.44 0.26 -9.22
N LYS A 420 14.81 -0.20 -8.14
CA LYS A 420 15.47 -1.05 -7.14
C LYS A 420 16.24 -2.14 -7.90
N PRO A 421 17.54 -2.33 -7.64
CA PRO A 421 18.30 -3.36 -8.34
C PRO A 421 17.62 -4.71 -8.07
N PRO A 422 17.57 -5.61 -9.07
CA PRO A 422 17.03 -6.96 -8.88
C PRO A 422 17.73 -7.60 -7.68
N GLN A 423 17.08 -8.54 -7.02
CA GLN A 423 17.64 -9.18 -5.81
C GLN A 423 18.13 -10.61 -6.08
N CYS A 424 17.93 -11.10 -7.31
CA CYS A 424 18.37 -12.40 -7.78
C CYS A 424 19.10 -12.32 -9.12
N CYS A 425 20.06 -13.22 -9.31
CA CYS A 425 20.87 -13.37 -10.53
C CYS A 425 20.61 -14.71 -11.20
N VAL A 426 20.40 -14.72 -12.52
CA VAL A 426 20.30 -15.96 -13.31
C VAL A 426 21.65 -16.28 -13.96
N SER A 427 21.97 -17.56 -14.05
CA SER A 427 23.11 -18.07 -14.82
C SER A 427 22.66 -19.16 -15.79
N PHE A 428 23.27 -19.21 -16.97
CA PHE A 428 22.97 -20.18 -18.01
C PHE A 428 24.12 -21.16 -18.21
N SER A 429 23.78 -22.44 -18.37
CA SER A 429 24.72 -23.48 -18.76
C SER A 429 24.02 -24.52 -19.64
N ALA A 430 24.80 -25.34 -20.34
CA ALA A 430 24.24 -26.35 -21.24
C ALA A 430 25.13 -27.59 -21.31
N PHE A 431 24.57 -28.75 -21.63
CA PHE A 431 25.33 -29.99 -21.80
C PHE A 431 26.40 -29.91 -22.90
N TYR A 432 26.27 -28.96 -23.82
CA TYR A 432 27.19 -28.74 -24.94
C TYR A 432 28.20 -27.61 -24.72
N ASN A 433 28.26 -27.04 -23.51
CA ASN A 433 29.20 -25.98 -23.19
C ASN A 433 29.74 -26.18 -21.77
N GLU A 434 31.06 -26.20 -21.64
CA GLU A 434 31.73 -26.46 -20.36
C GLU A 434 31.77 -25.23 -19.43
N SER A 435 31.31 -24.07 -19.92
CA SER A 435 31.23 -22.83 -19.18
C SER A 435 29.81 -22.51 -18.70
N VAL A 436 29.74 -21.71 -17.65
CA VAL A 436 28.52 -21.09 -17.14
C VAL A 436 28.58 -19.59 -17.38
N ILE A 437 27.48 -19.05 -17.90
CA ILE A 437 27.32 -17.63 -18.19
C ILE A 437 26.53 -16.99 -17.05
N PRO A 438 27.15 -16.20 -16.17
CA PRO A 438 26.44 -15.49 -15.11
C PRO A 438 25.69 -14.25 -15.63
N CYS A 439 24.85 -13.65 -14.77
CA CYS A 439 24.30 -12.32 -15.00
C CYS A 439 25.41 -11.24 -14.96
N SER A 440 25.04 -10.00 -15.26
CA SER A 440 25.97 -8.87 -15.27
C SER A 440 26.60 -8.60 -13.90
N THR A 441 27.80 -8.01 -13.91
CA THR A 441 28.46 -7.50 -12.71
C THR A 441 27.59 -6.48 -11.99
N CYS A 442 27.59 -6.50 -10.66
CA CYS A 442 26.75 -5.65 -9.83
C CYS A 442 25.25 -5.73 -10.15
N ALA A 443 24.74 -6.87 -10.63
CA ALA A 443 23.32 -7.05 -10.93
C ALA A 443 22.41 -6.59 -9.77
N CYS A 444 22.76 -6.95 -8.53
CA CYS A 444 21.99 -6.60 -7.34
C CYS A 444 22.53 -5.39 -6.57
N GLY A 445 23.40 -4.59 -7.22
CA GLY A 445 24.06 -3.42 -6.64
C GLY A 445 25.58 -3.58 -6.59
N CYS A 446 26.30 -2.45 -6.62
CA CYS A 446 27.75 -2.46 -6.41
C CYS A 446 28.09 -2.13 -4.95
N PRO A 447 29.20 -2.67 -4.41
CA PRO A 447 29.71 -2.24 -3.11
C PRO A 447 29.99 -0.73 -3.12
N ALA A 448 29.44 -0.01 -2.15
CA ALA A 448 29.72 1.41 -1.97
C ALA A 448 31.19 1.61 -1.58
N SER A 449 31.84 2.61 -2.17
CA SER A 449 33.20 3.01 -1.80
C SER A 449 33.24 3.43 -0.32
N THR A 450 33.73 2.56 0.56
CA THR A 450 33.96 2.91 1.97
C THR A 450 35.42 3.31 2.18
N PRO A 451 35.73 4.25 3.08
CA PRO A 451 37.11 4.68 3.35
C PRO A 451 38.04 3.56 3.88
N ALA A 452 37.47 2.40 4.25
CA ALA A 452 38.20 1.23 4.75
C ALA A 452 38.54 0.20 3.65
N ALA A 453 37.96 0.32 2.45
CA ALA A 453 38.22 -0.55 1.30
C ALA A 453 38.17 0.29 0.01
N PRO A 454 39.31 0.78 -0.51
CA PRO A 454 39.32 1.58 -1.72
C PRO A 454 38.84 0.75 -2.91
N THR A 455 38.11 1.39 -3.82
CA THR A 455 37.51 0.88 -5.07
C THR A 455 38.52 0.39 -6.13
N THR A 456 39.69 -0.10 -5.71
CA THR A 456 40.81 -0.44 -6.59
C THR A 456 40.94 -1.92 -6.93
N THR A 457 40.05 -2.82 -6.48
CA THR A 457 40.22 -4.27 -6.68
C THR A 457 39.39 -4.92 -7.79
N CYS A 458 38.24 -4.35 -8.18
CA CYS A 458 37.40 -4.91 -9.25
C CYS A 458 36.72 -3.83 -10.10
N SER A 459 36.42 -4.15 -11.36
CA SER A 459 35.68 -3.29 -12.29
C SER A 459 34.18 -3.49 -12.13
N THR A 460 33.44 -2.41 -11.90
CA THR A 460 31.97 -2.39 -11.83
C THR A 460 31.30 -2.38 -13.20
N THR A 461 32.07 -2.24 -14.29
CA THR A 461 31.56 -2.08 -15.66
C THR A 461 32.08 -3.16 -16.62
N ALA A 462 33.06 -3.97 -16.19
CA ALA A 462 33.56 -5.06 -17.00
C ALA A 462 32.47 -6.13 -17.17
N PRO A 463 32.38 -6.80 -18.33
CA PRO A 463 31.47 -7.92 -18.49
C PRO A 463 31.83 -9.04 -17.51
N ALA A 464 30.80 -9.76 -17.04
CA ALA A 464 31.01 -10.89 -16.16
C ALA A 464 31.81 -12.00 -16.86
N LEU A 465 32.71 -12.65 -16.12
CA LEU A 465 33.54 -13.73 -16.64
C LEU A 465 32.73 -15.03 -16.73
N LEU A 466 33.07 -15.86 -17.71
CA LEU A 466 32.58 -17.23 -17.79
C LEU A 466 33.08 -18.01 -16.57
N LEU A 467 32.24 -18.84 -15.99
CA LEU A 467 32.55 -19.58 -14.78
C LEU A 467 32.65 -21.07 -15.09
N PRO A 468 33.57 -21.81 -14.45
CA PRO A 468 33.47 -23.27 -14.48
C PRO A 468 32.28 -23.72 -13.59
N PRO A 469 31.59 -24.83 -13.92
CA PRO A 469 30.31 -25.19 -13.29
C PRO A 469 30.34 -25.37 -11.77
N HIS A 470 31.45 -25.85 -11.20
CA HIS A 470 31.60 -26.02 -9.76
C HIS A 470 31.71 -24.70 -9.00
N ALA A 471 32.10 -23.61 -9.66
CA ALA A 471 32.24 -22.30 -9.03
C ALA A 471 30.88 -21.63 -8.71
N LEU A 472 29.76 -22.18 -9.19
CA LEU A 472 28.41 -21.78 -8.78
C LEU A 472 28.12 -22.05 -7.29
N LEU A 473 28.87 -22.95 -6.65
CA LEU A 473 28.74 -23.26 -5.23
C LEU A 473 29.71 -22.47 -4.34
N MET A 474 30.42 -21.50 -4.92
CA MET A 474 31.43 -20.69 -4.23
C MET A 474 30.98 -19.24 -4.10
N PRO A 475 31.30 -18.58 -2.98
CA PRO A 475 31.09 -17.14 -2.84
C PRO A 475 32.01 -16.38 -3.81
N PHE A 476 31.68 -15.12 -4.10
CA PHE A 476 32.30 -14.36 -5.18
C PHE A 476 33.84 -14.35 -5.14
N GLU A 477 34.45 -14.12 -3.98
CA GLU A 477 35.92 -14.05 -3.88
C GLU A 477 36.62 -15.36 -4.28
N TRP A 478 36.03 -16.49 -3.92
CA TRP A 478 36.55 -17.82 -4.23
C TRP A 478 36.24 -18.20 -5.69
N ARG A 479 35.04 -17.87 -6.15
CA ARG A 479 34.62 -18.00 -7.54
C ARG A 479 35.56 -17.23 -8.48
N ALA A 480 35.96 -16.01 -8.13
CA ALA A 480 36.88 -15.20 -8.92
C ALA A 480 38.28 -15.85 -9.03
N LYS A 481 38.83 -16.35 -7.92
CA LYS A 481 40.13 -17.06 -7.91
C LYS A 481 40.08 -18.31 -8.78
N GLU A 482 39.03 -19.12 -8.62
CA GLU A 482 38.87 -20.36 -9.39
C GLU A 482 38.68 -20.06 -10.88
N THR A 483 37.95 -19.00 -11.20
CA THR A 483 37.75 -18.56 -12.59
C THR A 483 39.08 -18.12 -13.23
N LEU A 484 39.91 -17.35 -12.53
CA LEU A 484 41.22 -16.95 -13.04
C LEU A 484 42.13 -18.15 -13.32
N LYS A 485 42.11 -19.15 -12.44
CA LYS A 485 42.83 -20.40 -12.63
C LYS A 485 42.30 -21.17 -13.85
N TRP A 486 40.98 -21.29 -13.97
CA TRP A 486 40.34 -21.97 -15.09
C TRP A 486 40.64 -21.30 -16.44
N TYR A 487 40.65 -19.97 -16.52
CA TYR A 487 41.06 -19.23 -17.73
C TYR A 487 42.50 -19.52 -18.14
N HIS A 488 43.40 -19.70 -17.18
CA HIS A 488 44.78 -20.09 -17.43
C HIS A 488 44.88 -21.54 -17.91
N ASP A 489 44.22 -22.46 -17.21
CA ASP A 489 44.32 -23.90 -17.46
C ASP A 489 43.66 -24.31 -18.80
N GLU A 490 42.56 -23.65 -19.20
CA GLU A 490 41.85 -23.89 -20.46
C GLU A 490 42.27 -22.95 -21.61
N GLU A 491 43.32 -22.14 -21.41
CA GLU A 491 43.87 -21.20 -22.40
C GLU A 491 42.83 -20.24 -23.02
N LEU A 492 41.84 -19.79 -22.23
CA LEU A 492 40.70 -18.96 -22.69
C LEU A 492 41.04 -17.49 -22.96
N GLY A 493 42.32 -17.14 -22.91
CA GLY A 493 42.83 -15.78 -23.07
C GLY A 493 43.01 -15.03 -21.74
N ALA A 494 43.52 -13.79 -21.83
CA ALA A 494 43.80 -12.99 -20.66
C ALA A 494 42.49 -12.40 -20.07
N PRO A 495 42.15 -12.68 -18.80
CA PRO A 495 40.99 -12.06 -18.17
C PRO A 495 41.20 -10.53 -17.99
N PRO A 496 40.12 -9.74 -17.91
CA PRO A 496 40.22 -8.30 -17.70
C PRO A 496 40.88 -7.99 -16.36
N ASN A 497 41.70 -6.94 -16.37
CA ASN A 497 42.39 -6.42 -15.18
C ASN A 497 42.09 -4.91 -15.06
N PRO A 498 41.37 -4.44 -14.01
CA PRO A 498 40.87 -5.21 -12.87
C PRO A 498 39.74 -6.19 -13.24
N THR A 499 39.63 -7.29 -12.50
CA THR A 499 38.58 -8.32 -12.72
C THR A 499 37.19 -7.75 -12.44
N PRO A 500 36.12 -8.29 -13.07
CA PRO A 500 34.77 -7.83 -12.78
C PRO A 500 34.38 -8.00 -11.31
N CYS A 501 33.55 -7.09 -10.79
CA CYS A 501 32.95 -7.24 -9.47
C CYS A 501 31.85 -8.32 -9.47
N GLY A 502 31.50 -8.82 -8.28
CA GLY A 502 30.44 -9.80 -8.11
C GLY A 502 29.05 -9.26 -8.46
N ASP A 503 28.10 -10.17 -8.60
CA ASP A 503 26.69 -9.85 -8.81
C ASP A 503 26.03 -9.22 -7.56
N SER A 504 26.56 -9.54 -6.36
CA SER A 504 26.07 -9.08 -5.05
C SER A 504 24.62 -9.47 -4.75
N CYS A 505 24.13 -10.56 -5.35
CA CYS A 505 22.76 -11.04 -5.19
C CYS A 505 22.64 -12.03 -4.02
N GLY A 506 21.59 -11.89 -3.21
CA GLY A 506 21.28 -12.84 -2.13
C GLY A 506 20.75 -14.18 -2.64
N VAL A 507 20.23 -14.23 -3.88
CA VAL A 507 19.76 -15.46 -4.53
C VAL A 507 20.39 -15.61 -5.91
N SER A 508 20.80 -16.82 -6.24
CA SER A 508 21.21 -17.18 -7.60
C SER A 508 20.37 -18.34 -8.14
N VAL A 509 19.99 -18.26 -9.41
CA VAL A 509 19.27 -19.32 -10.12
C VAL A 509 20.13 -19.78 -11.29
N ASN A 510 20.48 -21.07 -11.33
CA ASN A 510 21.11 -21.65 -12.52
C ASN A 510 20.06 -22.39 -13.36
N TRP A 511 19.98 -22.03 -14.62
CA TRP A 511 19.23 -22.76 -15.64
C TRP A 511 20.20 -23.51 -16.56
N HIS A 512 20.15 -24.83 -16.48
CA HIS A 512 21.03 -25.72 -17.21
C HIS A 512 20.24 -26.53 -18.23
N VAL A 513 20.49 -26.36 -19.53
CA VAL A 513 19.94 -27.26 -20.56
C VAL A 513 20.65 -28.60 -20.47
N ALA A 514 19.95 -29.62 -19.99
CA ALA A 514 20.55 -30.90 -19.59
C ALA A 514 20.58 -31.93 -20.72
N THR A 515 19.55 -31.97 -21.58
CA THR A 515 19.46 -32.89 -22.71
C THR A 515 18.73 -32.27 -23.88
N ASP A 516 19.06 -32.71 -25.10
CA ASP A 516 18.29 -32.43 -26.31
C ASP A 516 18.16 -33.70 -27.16
N ALA A 517 16.95 -34.26 -27.24
CA ALA A 517 16.66 -35.47 -28.02
C ALA A 517 15.49 -35.23 -28.99
N ALA A 518 15.35 -36.11 -29.99
CA ALA A 518 14.33 -35.96 -31.04
C ALA A 518 12.89 -35.89 -30.50
N GLY A 519 12.58 -36.59 -29.40
CA GLY A 519 11.25 -36.60 -28.80
C GLY A 519 10.98 -35.48 -27.79
N GLY A 520 12.02 -34.83 -27.29
CA GLY A 520 11.94 -33.92 -26.14
C GLY A 520 13.32 -33.54 -25.60
N TRP A 521 13.33 -32.55 -24.73
CA TRP A 521 14.52 -31.98 -24.12
C TRP A 521 14.26 -31.72 -22.62
N SER A 522 15.31 -31.47 -21.85
CA SER A 522 15.17 -31.19 -20.43
C SER A 522 16.07 -30.07 -19.96
N ALA A 523 15.59 -29.33 -18.95
CA ALA A 523 16.36 -28.31 -18.25
C ALA A 523 16.41 -28.63 -16.76
N ARG A 524 17.54 -28.33 -16.11
CA ARG A 524 17.68 -28.34 -14.66
C ARG A 524 17.67 -26.91 -14.16
N VAL A 525 16.75 -26.62 -13.26
CA VAL A 525 16.76 -25.38 -12.46
C VAL A 525 17.40 -25.68 -11.11
N THR A 526 18.35 -24.85 -10.71
CA THR A 526 19.01 -24.94 -9.40
C THR A 526 18.91 -23.60 -8.70
N LEU A 527 18.40 -23.60 -7.47
CA LEU A 527 18.23 -22.42 -6.63
C LEU A 527 19.34 -22.41 -5.57
N PHE A 528 19.98 -21.26 -5.41
CA PHE A 528 21.02 -21.00 -4.42
C PHE A 528 20.61 -19.83 -3.54
N ASN A 529 20.60 -20.05 -2.23
CA ASN A 529 20.37 -19.00 -1.23
C ASN A 529 21.69 -18.66 -0.53
N TRP A 530 22.14 -17.43 -0.74
CA TRP A 530 23.36 -16.82 -0.19
C TRP A 530 23.09 -15.90 1.01
N GLU A 531 21.83 -15.79 1.45
CA GLU A 531 21.52 -15.01 2.64
C GLU A 531 22.17 -15.62 3.88
N GLU A 532 22.86 -14.82 4.70
CA GLU A 532 23.45 -15.27 5.97
C GLU A 532 22.38 -15.38 7.08
N GLY A 533 21.36 -14.51 7.01
CA GLY A 533 20.44 -14.23 8.10
C GLY A 533 19.17 -15.08 8.11
N ALA A 534 18.75 -15.63 6.96
CA ALA A 534 17.39 -16.14 6.82
C ALA A 534 17.27 -17.35 5.89
N ASP A 535 16.57 -18.38 6.39
CA ASP A 535 16.04 -19.46 5.55
C ASP A 535 14.81 -18.97 4.78
N MET A 536 14.66 -19.38 3.52
CA MET A 536 13.52 -19.01 2.68
C MET A 536 12.46 -20.11 2.68
N ARG A 537 11.38 -19.90 3.43
CA ARG A 537 10.23 -20.81 3.47
C ARG A 537 9.19 -20.45 2.42
N ASP A 538 8.55 -21.45 1.84
CA ASP A 538 7.50 -21.31 0.84
C ASP A 538 8.01 -20.51 -0.37
N TRP A 539 9.25 -20.79 -0.77
CA TRP A 539 9.82 -20.15 -1.95
C TRP A 539 9.04 -20.55 -3.20
N PHE A 540 8.97 -19.64 -4.16
CA PHE A 540 8.44 -19.93 -5.49
C PHE A 540 9.26 -19.21 -6.56
N ALA A 541 9.24 -19.75 -7.76
CA ALA A 541 9.90 -19.19 -8.92
C ALA A 541 9.02 -19.34 -10.14
N THR A 542 9.04 -18.34 -11.02
CA THR A 542 8.35 -18.40 -12.31
C THR A 542 9.37 -18.23 -13.41
N VAL A 543 9.37 -19.14 -14.38
CA VAL A 543 10.19 -19.01 -15.59
C VAL A 543 9.28 -18.70 -16.77
N VAL A 544 9.64 -17.68 -17.54
CA VAL A 544 8.93 -17.31 -18.77
C VAL A 544 9.73 -17.89 -19.93
N MET A 545 9.09 -18.79 -20.67
CA MET A 545 9.63 -19.44 -21.84
C MET A 545 8.99 -18.85 -23.09
N ASP A 546 9.68 -18.96 -24.23
CA ASP A 546 9.10 -18.62 -25.52
C ASP A 546 7.90 -19.53 -25.84
N ASP A 547 6.87 -18.97 -26.50
CA ASP A 547 5.64 -19.69 -26.87
C ASP A 547 5.93 -20.95 -27.71
N LYS A 548 7.04 -20.97 -28.47
CA LYS A 548 7.50 -22.13 -29.24
C LYS A 548 7.73 -23.37 -28.39
N VAL A 549 8.27 -23.21 -27.19
CA VAL A 549 8.65 -24.32 -26.30
C VAL A 549 7.72 -24.48 -25.10
N TYR A 550 7.04 -23.41 -24.70
CA TYR A 550 6.14 -23.41 -23.55
C TYR A 550 5.06 -24.49 -23.64
N GLY A 551 4.43 -24.65 -24.81
CA GLY A 551 3.40 -25.68 -25.05
C GLY A 551 3.93 -27.13 -24.96
N GLY A 552 5.25 -27.30 -24.96
CA GLY A 552 5.92 -28.58 -24.78
C GLY A 552 6.16 -28.96 -23.31
N PHE A 553 5.93 -28.09 -22.33
CA PHE A 553 6.19 -28.41 -20.92
C PHE A 553 5.36 -29.60 -20.44
N GLU A 554 6.01 -30.60 -19.85
CA GLU A 554 5.35 -31.80 -19.33
C GLU A 554 5.25 -31.77 -17.80
N GLN A 555 6.39 -31.69 -17.09
CA GLN A 555 6.43 -31.71 -15.63
C GLN A 555 7.79 -31.27 -15.07
N ALA A 556 7.81 -30.96 -13.78
CA ALA A 556 9.02 -30.90 -12.96
C ALA A 556 9.07 -32.06 -11.96
N TYR A 557 10.25 -32.62 -11.71
CA TYR A 557 10.40 -33.85 -10.90
C TYR A 557 10.48 -33.59 -9.38
N SER A 558 11.36 -32.69 -8.94
CA SER A 558 11.59 -32.42 -7.51
C SER A 558 10.74 -31.24 -7.01
N PHE A 559 10.35 -30.35 -7.91
CA PHE A 559 9.47 -29.22 -7.62
C PHE A 559 8.04 -29.50 -8.09
N ASN A 560 7.07 -28.78 -7.53
CA ASN A 560 5.72 -28.74 -8.06
C ASN A 560 5.65 -27.59 -9.07
N ALA A 561 5.39 -27.90 -10.34
CA ALA A 561 5.44 -26.94 -11.41
C ALA A 561 4.18 -27.02 -12.28
N THR A 562 3.63 -25.86 -12.62
CA THR A 562 2.38 -25.71 -13.36
C THR A 562 2.54 -24.64 -14.43
N ALA A 563 2.10 -24.95 -15.65
CA ALA A 563 1.94 -23.97 -16.72
C ALA A 563 0.75 -23.05 -16.41
N VAL A 564 0.97 -21.75 -16.25
CA VAL A 564 -0.05 -20.78 -15.77
C VAL A 564 -0.59 -19.82 -16.85
N GLY A 565 -0.09 -19.92 -18.08
CA GLY A 565 -0.45 -19.06 -19.21
C GLY A 565 0.68 -18.12 -19.61
N ASP A 566 0.58 -17.48 -20.78
CA ASP A 566 1.50 -16.45 -21.27
C ASP A 566 3.01 -16.82 -21.20
N GLY A 567 3.34 -18.06 -21.57
CA GLY A 567 4.71 -18.56 -21.53
C GLY A 567 5.26 -18.88 -20.14
N ALA A 568 4.48 -18.66 -19.07
CA ALA A 568 4.95 -18.76 -17.69
C ALA A 568 4.73 -20.15 -17.06
N ILE A 569 5.81 -20.71 -16.50
CA ILE A 569 5.80 -21.93 -15.70
C ILE A 569 6.07 -21.54 -14.25
N PHE A 570 5.06 -21.68 -13.40
CA PHE A 570 5.15 -21.43 -11.97
C PHE A 570 5.68 -22.66 -11.25
N MET A 571 6.64 -22.49 -10.34
CA MET A 571 7.32 -23.55 -9.60
C MET A 571 7.36 -23.24 -8.11
N ARG A 572 7.14 -24.27 -7.29
CA ARG A 572 7.29 -24.21 -5.82
C ARG A 572 7.86 -25.51 -5.26
N GLY A 573 8.32 -25.47 -4.02
CA GLY A 573 8.71 -26.67 -3.27
C GLY A 573 7.56 -27.69 -3.20
N ARG A 574 7.88 -28.98 -3.35
CA ARG A 574 6.97 -30.08 -2.94
C ARG A 574 7.06 -30.26 -1.42
N GLU A 575 6.20 -31.11 -0.89
CA GLU A 575 6.27 -31.51 0.53
C GLU A 575 7.69 -31.97 0.90
N GLY A 576 8.31 -31.32 1.89
CA GLY A 576 9.69 -31.54 2.33
C GLY A 576 10.76 -30.69 1.61
N PHE A 577 10.38 -29.90 0.61
CA PHE A 577 11.26 -29.01 -0.17
C PHE A 577 10.83 -27.53 -0.08
N GLU A 578 9.92 -27.18 0.81
CA GLU A 578 9.40 -25.81 0.97
C GLU A 578 10.43 -24.86 1.59
N LEU A 579 11.49 -25.38 2.21
CA LEU A 579 12.53 -24.61 2.88
C LEU A 579 13.84 -24.60 2.08
N LEU A 580 14.18 -23.45 1.49
CA LEU A 580 15.50 -23.20 0.91
C LEU A 580 16.41 -22.61 1.99
N LEU A 581 17.29 -23.44 2.53
CA LEU A 581 18.19 -23.09 3.62
C LEU A 581 19.10 -21.91 3.27
N ARG A 582 19.52 -21.16 4.27
CA ARG A 582 20.55 -20.12 4.16
C ARG A 582 21.94 -20.67 3.86
N GLU A 583 22.89 -19.77 3.58
CA GLU A 583 24.28 -20.18 3.45
C GLU A 583 24.86 -20.69 4.78
N SER A 584 25.84 -21.59 4.70
CA SER A 584 26.41 -22.23 5.89
C SER A 584 27.87 -22.64 5.70
N ASN A 585 28.63 -22.62 6.79
CA ASN A 585 30.05 -23.00 6.84
C ASN A 585 30.28 -24.48 7.18
N VAL A 586 29.23 -25.33 7.09
CA VAL A 586 29.28 -26.72 7.61
C VAL A 586 29.85 -27.74 6.62
N SER A 587 30.28 -27.30 5.45
CA SER A 587 30.62 -28.12 4.27
C SER A 587 32.05 -28.68 4.26
N GLY A 588 32.86 -28.43 5.29
CA GLY A 588 34.25 -28.92 5.38
C GLY A 588 35.22 -28.27 4.37
N VAL A 589 34.80 -27.15 3.77
CA VAL A 589 35.63 -26.29 2.91
C VAL A 589 35.86 -24.94 3.60
N ASP A 590 36.90 -24.21 3.19
CA ASP A 590 37.34 -22.95 3.80
C ASP A 590 36.44 -21.73 3.45
N TYR A 591 35.23 -21.97 2.93
CA TYR A 591 34.29 -20.92 2.50
C TYR A 591 32.82 -21.33 2.69
N PRO A 592 31.90 -20.36 2.89
CA PRO A 592 30.47 -20.63 2.99
C PRO A 592 29.92 -21.26 1.71
N VAL A 593 29.00 -22.21 1.86
CA VAL A 593 28.28 -22.86 0.76
C VAL A 593 26.81 -22.48 0.83
N PRO A 594 26.18 -22.13 -0.31
CA PRO A 594 24.79 -21.70 -0.32
C PRO A 594 23.86 -22.87 -0.02
N GLY A 595 22.70 -22.58 0.56
CA GLY A 595 21.62 -23.55 0.55
C GLY A 595 21.20 -23.83 -0.88
N LYS A 596 20.97 -25.11 -1.21
CA LYS A 596 20.75 -25.55 -2.59
C LYS A 596 19.52 -26.43 -2.71
N GLN A 597 18.68 -26.10 -3.68
CA GLN A 597 17.63 -27.00 -4.17
C GLN A 597 17.66 -27.07 -5.70
N GLN A 598 17.24 -28.21 -6.27
CA GLN A 598 17.25 -28.39 -7.72
C GLN A 598 16.05 -29.23 -8.19
N SER A 599 15.62 -29.00 -9.42
CA SER A 599 14.68 -29.87 -10.12
C SER A 599 15.02 -29.94 -11.60
N VAL A 600 14.66 -31.06 -12.22
CA VAL A 600 14.64 -31.20 -13.68
C VAL A 600 13.23 -30.93 -14.18
N LEU A 601 13.12 -30.26 -15.32
CA LEU A 601 11.91 -29.99 -16.09
C LEU A 601 12.02 -30.73 -17.41
N SER A 602 10.95 -31.42 -17.83
CA SER A 602 10.89 -32.09 -19.14
C SER A 602 9.97 -31.37 -20.11
N PHE A 603 10.37 -31.35 -21.38
CA PHE A 603 9.66 -30.70 -22.46
C PHE A 603 9.58 -31.64 -23.67
N THR A 604 8.41 -31.77 -24.28
CA THR A 604 8.23 -32.46 -25.56
C THR A 604 8.39 -31.49 -26.73
N LYS A 605 9.01 -31.97 -27.82
CA LYS A 605 9.08 -31.22 -29.09
C LYS A 605 7.83 -31.39 -29.96
N LYS A 606 6.88 -32.24 -29.56
CA LYS A 606 5.71 -32.61 -30.40
C LYS A 606 4.59 -31.57 -30.41
N ASN A 607 4.52 -30.71 -29.40
CA ASN A 607 3.35 -29.85 -29.14
C ASN A 607 3.64 -28.35 -29.37
N GLY A 608 4.83 -27.98 -29.86
CA GLY A 608 5.21 -26.58 -30.12
C GLY A 608 4.81 -26.09 -31.52
N PRO A 609 4.53 -24.78 -31.71
CA PRO A 609 4.16 -24.20 -33.01
C PRO A 609 5.29 -24.10 -34.05
N GLY A 610 6.36 -24.90 -33.96
CA GLY A 610 7.50 -24.86 -34.90
C GLY A 610 8.58 -25.91 -34.60
N ASP A 611 9.66 -25.90 -35.37
CA ASP A 611 10.85 -26.72 -35.11
C ASP A 611 11.63 -26.12 -33.94
N VAL A 612 11.71 -26.85 -32.81
CA VAL A 612 12.33 -26.39 -31.56
C VAL A 612 13.85 -26.53 -31.63
N ASP A 613 14.54 -25.40 -31.70
CA ASP A 613 16.00 -25.31 -31.74
C ASP A 613 16.58 -25.00 -30.35
N VAL A 614 16.75 -26.06 -29.55
CA VAL A 614 17.28 -25.99 -28.18
C VAL A 614 18.70 -25.43 -28.15
N VAL A 615 19.52 -25.75 -29.17
CA VAL A 615 20.90 -25.27 -29.28
C VAL A 615 20.95 -23.83 -29.79
N GLY A 616 20.01 -23.45 -30.66
CA GLY A 616 19.84 -22.08 -31.17
C GLY A 616 19.27 -21.09 -30.16
N GLY A 617 18.79 -21.56 -29.01
CA GLY A 617 18.44 -20.71 -27.87
C GLY A 617 17.04 -20.93 -27.32
N ASP A 618 16.18 -21.70 -27.98
CA ASP A 618 14.79 -21.92 -27.55
C ASP A 618 14.71 -22.61 -26.17
N GLY A 619 15.78 -23.28 -25.73
CA GLY A 619 15.85 -23.97 -24.43
C GLY A 619 16.06 -23.05 -23.21
N PHE A 620 16.21 -21.74 -23.39
CA PHE A 620 16.51 -20.79 -22.32
C PHE A 620 15.31 -19.87 -22.02
N PRO A 621 15.01 -19.57 -20.75
CA PRO A 621 13.95 -18.65 -20.39
C PRO A 621 14.32 -17.22 -20.76
N THR A 622 13.31 -16.42 -21.13
CA THR A 622 13.47 -14.99 -21.40
C THR A 622 13.44 -14.18 -20.11
N LYS A 623 12.69 -14.64 -19.10
CA LYS A 623 12.63 -14.04 -17.76
C LYS A 623 12.56 -15.10 -16.68
N VAL A 624 13.08 -14.77 -15.51
CA VAL A 624 12.92 -15.55 -14.29
C VAL A 624 12.47 -14.61 -13.19
N PHE A 625 11.44 -15.01 -12.46
CA PHE A 625 10.99 -14.35 -11.24
C PHE A 625 11.27 -15.26 -10.06
N PHE A 626 11.80 -14.72 -8.97
CA PHE A 626 11.99 -15.45 -7.73
C PHE A 626 11.30 -14.70 -6.59
N ASN A 627 10.39 -15.37 -5.88
CA ASN A 627 9.54 -14.77 -4.84
C ASN A 627 8.83 -13.47 -5.27
N GLY A 628 8.51 -13.34 -6.55
CA GLY A 628 7.79 -12.20 -7.11
C GLY A 628 8.63 -11.08 -7.71
N GLU A 629 9.96 -11.14 -7.57
CA GLU A 629 10.87 -10.16 -8.17
C GLU A 629 11.54 -10.70 -9.44
N GLU A 630 11.69 -9.85 -10.46
CA GLU A 630 12.39 -10.19 -11.71
C GLU A 630 13.90 -10.27 -11.47
N CYS A 631 14.52 -11.38 -11.86
CA CYS A 631 15.94 -11.60 -11.71
C CYS A 631 16.74 -11.00 -12.88
N ALA A 632 18.00 -10.63 -12.62
CA ALA A 632 18.93 -10.22 -13.66
C ALA A 632 19.28 -11.41 -14.56
N MET A 633 19.01 -11.28 -15.86
CA MET A 633 19.29 -12.30 -16.86
C MET A 633 20.72 -12.16 -17.44
N PRO A 634 21.38 -13.27 -17.82
CA PRO A 634 22.59 -13.23 -18.64
C PRO A 634 22.37 -12.51 -19.98
N GLN A 635 23.38 -11.80 -20.46
CA GLN A 635 23.33 -11.07 -21.74
C GLN A 635 23.56 -11.98 -22.96
N MET A 636 23.97 -13.23 -22.73
CA MET A 636 24.26 -14.20 -23.78
C MET A 636 23.90 -15.61 -23.30
N ILE A 637 23.65 -16.50 -24.27
CA ILE A 637 23.41 -17.93 -24.02
C ILE A 637 24.66 -18.76 -24.36
N PRO A 638 24.82 -19.94 -23.75
CA PRO A 638 25.84 -20.90 -24.16
C PRO A 638 25.75 -21.21 -25.65
N SER A 639 26.89 -21.14 -26.34
CA SER A 639 27.00 -21.53 -27.75
C SER A 639 27.86 -22.77 -27.90
N GLN A 640 27.60 -23.59 -28.93
CA GLN A 640 28.53 -24.62 -29.39
C GLN A 640 29.80 -23.92 -29.89
N GLY A 641 30.86 -23.94 -29.10
CA GLY A 641 32.12 -23.33 -29.48
C GLY A 641 32.78 -24.12 -30.61
N VAL A 642 32.76 -23.60 -31.84
CA VAL A 642 33.96 -23.70 -32.68
C VAL A 642 34.94 -22.73 -32.02
N GLY A 643 36.02 -23.27 -31.45
CA GLY A 643 36.95 -22.51 -30.60
C GLY A 643 37.31 -21.14 -31.18
N ILE A 644 37.51 -20.17 -30.28
CA ILE A 644 38.16 -18.90 -30.59
C ILE A 644 39.63 -19.22 -30.90
N ARG A 645 39.90 -19.84 -32.05
CA ARG A 645 41.18 -19.66 -32.74
C ARG A 645 41.09 -18.27 -33.34
N ALA A 646 41.75 -17.32 -32.68
CA ALA A 646 42.02 -16.01 -33.24
C ALA A 646 42.43 -16.18 -34.72
N SER A 647 41.56 -15.77 -35.64
CA SER A 647 41.87 -15.78 -37.06
C SER A 647 42.87 -14.66 -37.35
N ARG A 648 44.14 -14.92 -37.09
CA ARG A 648 45.23 -14.24 -37.79
C ARG A 648 45.19 -14.71 -39.25
N GLY A 649 44.31 -14.10 -40.05
CA GLY A 649 44.15 -14.56 -41.43
C GLY A 649 43.07 -13.89 -42.27
N VAL A 650 42.61 -12.67 -41.95
CA VAL A 650 41.83 -11.86 -42.92
C VAL A 650 42.28 -10.40 -42.80
N LEU A 651 43.50 -10.12 -43.25
CA LEU A 651 43.93 -8.76 -43.57
C LEU A 651 44.84 -8.75 -44.81
N VAL A 652 44.41 -9.42 -45.89
CA VAL A 652 44.99 -9.23 -47.23
C VAL A 652 43.87 -9.35 -48.26
N LEU A 653 42.94 -8.39 -48.29
CA LEU A 653 42.04 -8.25 -49.44
C LEU A 653 41.48 -6.82 -49.64
N LEU A 654 42.26 -5.79 -49.31
CA LEU A 654 41.88 -4.38 -49.51
C LEU A 654 43.01 -3.50 -50.08
N LEU A 655 44.03 -4.08 -50.72
CA LEU A 655 45.13 -3.34 -51.36
C LEU A 655 45.46 -3.76 -52.81
N PHE A 656 44.62 -4.56 -53.47
CA PHE A 656 44.80 -4.98 -54.87
C PHE A 656 43.71 -4.48 -55.83
N LEU A 657 43.03 -3.37 -55.50
CA LEU A 657 42.13 -2.65 -56.42
C LEU A 657 42.56 -1.19 -56.67
N LEU A 658 43.83 -0.89 -56.41
CA LEU A 658 44.53 0.28 -56.92
C LEU A 658 45.77 -0.26 -57.64
N PHE A 659 45.87 -0.02 -58.95
CA PHE A 659 46.75 -0.66 -59.94
C PHE A 659 46.21 -1.97 -60.57
N PHE A 660 45.17 -1.84 -61.41
CA PHE A 660 45.28 -1.97 -62.87
C PHE A 660 44.03 -1.40 -63.55
#